data_AF-S8CTD8-F1
#
_entry.id   AF-S8CTD8-F1
#
_cell.length_a   1.000
_cell.length_b   1.000
_cell.length_c   1.000
_cell.angle_alpha   90.00
_cell.angle_beta   90.00
_cell.angle_gamma   90.00
#
_symmetry.space_group_name_H-M   'P 1'
#
loop_
_entity.id
_entity.type
_entity.pdbx_description
1 polymer ?
#
loop_
_entity_poly.entity_id
_entity_poly.type
_entity_poly.pdbx_seq_one_letter_code
_entity_poly.pdbx_strand_id
1 'polypeptide(L)'
;ATPATGHREATPATGHLEAATTAPFEHHRRLLLQERRVLSSLDASRSCKDGFEPLISMNALHQLHIFIFFLAVFHVFYGALTMTLGRLKIRGWKEWERQIIQETDANDPSRFRLTHETSFVKTHTISLMQNPILLYIVSFFRHILYSVQRPDYFTLRHGFVSVHLSPGTKFDFQKYIKRSLEDDFKVVVGIPPHLWMVTVIYLLLNVKGGVAMFWLSIFPLVLILAVGTKLQSIIARMAIEIQEKHAVVQGIPLVQVSDEHFWFSKPTLVLHLIHLVLFQNAFELTYFFWIWYEFGLHSCFHRNFSLVIVRIIIGVGIQFLCSYITLPLYALVTQMGSHMKKSIFDEQTSKALKSWHNKAKKKDRPIPQTKKLGSPDGSPGFSPRRTVVDEVRRILSEVGIFRRDRWRKAKEMMRIRFRSWLIFVLEIFVFFSTVSADLVISKLDRRIDLSSQVVRTTVSLKAYNDGPEAISEFLLPFSDLQAQNLSVLSATIADGRGRAKAFSSDSLPVHIENPKGGGPPSLTWYSVTLPKELANGGRVNLEINAVLTNVLKPFPEKITQNQFQLIVFRDSADFLSPYEVQTQSLAVVLPEPKVESYTKLENTKFSGSEIKYGPYANRPPFSYTPIVIHYVCNKPFAVAREAVREIEVSHWGNVQITENYNLIHAGAEIVGEFS
;
A
#
# COMPACT_ATOMS: atom_id res chain seq x y z
N ALA A 1 81.53 4.16 4.11
CA ALA A 1 82.07 5.05 5.16
C ALA A 1 80.93 5.92 5.68
N THR A 2 80.74 5.96 7.00
CA THR A 2 79.88 6.93 7.69
C THR A 2 80.59 8.28 7.80
N PRO A 3 79.90 9.37 8.19
CA PRO A 3 79.82 9.68 9.62
C PRO A 3 78.40 9.95 10.12
N ALA A 4 78.22 9.79 11.43
CA ALA A 4 76.99 10.09 12.17
C ALA A 4 77.34 10.90 13.43
N THR A 5 76.48 11.86 13.80
CA THR A 5 76.39 12.56 15.11
C THR A 5 75.14 13.47 15.06
N GLY A 6 74.31 13.64 16.09
CA GLY A 6 74.25 12.98 17.39
C GLY A 6 73.15 13.58 18.29
N HIS A 7 72.54 12.72 19.13
CA HIS A 7 71.69 12.94 20.33
C HIS A 7 71.28 14.35 20.81
N ARG A 8 70.02 14.46 21.28
CA ARG A 8 69.72 14.43 22.73
C ARG A 8 68.25 14.21 23.07
N GLU A 9 68.04 13.49 24.17
CA GLU A 9 66.75 13.15 24.80
C GLU A 9 66.88 13.48 26.30
N ALA A 10 65.86 14.11 26.90
CA ALA A 10 65.83 14.39 28.34
C ALA A 10 64.41 14.71 28.86
N THR A 11 63.91 13.88 29.76
CA THR A 11 62.94 14.22 30.84
C THR A 11 63.74 14.79 32.04
N PRO A 12 63.15 15.59 32.97
CA PRO A 12 62.11 15.20 33.94
C PRO A 12 61.01 16.31 34.07
N ALA A 13 60.15 16.46 35.11
CA ALA A 13 60.01 15.81 36.42
C ALA A 13 58.54 15.80 36.93
N THR A 14 58.28 15.10 38.03
CA THR A 14 57.03 15.11 38.83
C THR A 14 57.10 16.06 40.03
N GLY A 15 55.95 16.58 40.48
CA GLY A 15 55.81 17.28 41.76
C GLY A 15 54.42 17.07 42.39
N HIS A 16 54.37 16.52 43.61
CA HIS A 16 53.15 16.25 44.38
C HIS A 16 52.64 17.48 45.15
N LEU A 17 51.31 17.58 45.36
CA LEU A 17 50.74 17.55 46.71
C LEU A 17 49.25 17.18 46.71
N GLU A 18 48.77 16.60 47.81
CA GLU A 18 47.46 15.95 47.95
C GLU A 18 46.77 16.37 49.26
N ALA A 19 45.46 16.69 49.20
CA ALA A 19 44.50 16.78 50.32
C ALA A 19 43.08 16.86 49.69
N ALA A 20 42.14 15.92 49.87
CA ALA A 20 41.41 15.53 51.08
C ALA A 20 40.75 16.74 51.79
N THR A 21 39.45 16.85 52.10
CA THR A 21 38.23 16.00 51.95
C THR A 21 36.99 16.95 52.05
N THR A 22 35.70 16.64 51.84
CA THR A 22 34.88 15.40 51.90
C THR A 22 33.65 15.50 50.94
N ALA A 23 32.56 14.74 51.18
CA ALA A 23 31.28 14.75 50.43
C ALA A 23 30.07 14.97 51.39
N PRO A 24 28.78 14.71 51.05
CA PRO A 24 28.07 14.64 49.75
C PRO A 24 26.74 15.46 49.72
N PHE A 25 26.06 15.56 48.56
CA PHE A 25 24.58 15.52 48.53
C PHE A 25 24.05 15.03 47.16
N GLU A 26 23.32 13.92 47.16
CA GLU A 26 22.43 13.51 46.05
C GLU A 26 21.17 14.43 46.03
N HIS A 27 20.34 14.54 45.00
CA HIS A 27 19.98 13.64 43.91
C HIS A 27 19.58 14.45 42.66
N HIS A 28 19.72 13.83 41.47
CA HIS A 28 18.56 13.60 40.58
C HIS A 28 18.84 12.38 39.69
N ARG A 29 18.54 11.20 40.22
CA ARG A 29 18.75 9.90 39.58
C ARG A 29 17.72 9.70 38.46
N ARG A 30 18.07 9.99 37.20
CA ARG A 30 17.35 9.49 36.02
C ARG A 30 18.12 8.31 35.41
N LEU A 31 17.50 7.15 35.43
CA LEU A 31 18.13 5.85 35.21
C LEU A 31 18.59 5.64 33.75
N LEU A 32 19.87 5.31 33.58
CA LEU A 32 20.40 4.70 32.36
C LEU A 32 19.85 3.27 32.22
N LEU A 33 18.65 3.13 31.67
CA LEU A 33 17.97 1.82 31.55
C LEU A 33 17.22 1.67 30.22
N GLN A 34 17.93 1.86 29.09
CA GLN A 34 17.47 1.40 27.77
C GLN A 34 18.63 1.15 26.76
N GLU A 35 19.78 0.62 27.17
CA GLU A 35 20.63 -0.12 26.21
C GLU A 35 20.05 -1.51 25.96
N ARG A 36 18.88 -1.55 25.31
CA ARG A 36 18.26 -2.81 24.84
C ARG A 36 18.75 -3.14 23.43
N ARG A 37 19.80 -3.96 23.36
CA ARG A 37 20.18 -4.84 22.23
C ARG A 37 19.75 -4.32 20.84
N VAL A 38 20.53 -3.42 20.28
CA VAL A 38 20.49 -3.14 18.84
C VAL A 38 21.00 -4.39 18.12
N LEU A 39 20.12 -5.10 17.41
CA LEU A 39 20.40 -6.39 16.77
C LEU A 39 21.17 -6.24 15.43
N SER A 40 22.03 -5.23 15.36
CA SER A 40 22.89 -4.90 14.20
C SER A 40 24.08 -3.98 14.55
N SER A 41 24.47 -3.87 15.83
CA SER A 41 25.64 -3.07 16.25
C SER A 41 26.75 -3.96 16.84
N LEU A 42 27.33 -4.83 16.02
CA LEU A 42 28.71 -5.31 16.22
C LEU A 42 29.25 -5.97 14.92
N ASP A 43 29.45 -5.16 13.88
CA ASP A 43 30.64 -5.27 13.03
C ASP A 43 30.77 -4.03 12.14
N ALA A 44 32.02 -3.67 11.87
CA ALA A 44 32.46 -2.41 11.28
C ALA A 44 31.63 -1.85 10.12
N SER A 45 31.74 -0.53 9.94
CA SER A 45 31.53 0.15 8.67
C SER A 45 32.40 -0.46 7.57
N ARG A 46 31.92 -1.55 6.96
CA ARG A 46 32.35 -1.99 5.63
C ARG A 46 31.82 -0.97 4.64
N SER A 47 32.50 0.17 4.57
CA SER A 47 32.40 1.07 3.43
C SER A 47 32.55 0.20 2.19
N CYS A 48 31.59 0.30 1.28
CA CYS A 48 31.76 -0.32 -0.02
C CYS A 48 32.97 0.32 -0.72
N LYS A 49 33.59 -0.43 -1.64
CA LYS A 49 34.71 0.11 -2.43
C LYS A 49 34.21 1.30 -3.25
N ASP A 50 35.10 2.24 -3.55
CA ASP A 50 34.77 3.40 -4.38
C ASP A 50 34.05 2.98 -5.67
N GLY A 51 32.89 3.58 -5.93
CA GLY A 51 31.98 3.22 -7.03
C GLY A 51 30.92 2.16 -6.71
N PHE A 52 30.84 1.64 -5.48
CA PHE A 52 29.78 0.71 -5.03
C PHE A 52 28.99 1.29 -3.85
N GLU A 53 27.67 1.14 -3.89
CA GLU A 53 26.73 1.52 -2.81
C GLU A 53 26.07 0.24 -2.25
N PRO A 54 25.85 0.09 -0.92
CA PRO A 54 25.13 -1.03 -0.36
C PRO A 54 23.68 -1.16 -0.90
N LEU A 55 23.31 -2.36 -1.35
CA LEU A 55 21.98 -2.68 -1.89
C LEU A 55 20.82 -2.32 -0.95
N ILE A 56 21.07 -2.35 0.36
CA ILE A 56 20.13 -1.92 1.40
C ILE A 56 20.89 -1.09 2.43
N SER A 57 20.39 0.11 2.74
CA SER A 57 21.00 0.95 3.77
C SER A 57 20.73 0.39 5.17
N MET A 58 21.64 0.65 6.11
CA MET A 58 21.46 0.22 7.50
C MET A 58 20.18 0.80 8.13
N ASN A 59 19.79 2.02 7.72
CA ASN A 59 18.51 2.59 8.10
C ASN A 59 17.33 1.76 7.57
N ALA A 60 17.31 1.41 6.27
CA ALA A 60 16.25 0.58 5.71
C ALA A 60 16.13 -0.80 6.38
N LEU A 61 17.25 -1.41 6.78
CA LEU A 61 17.24 -2.67 7.53
C LEU A 61 16.67 -2.49 8.96
N HIS A 62 17.01 -1.39 9.64
CA HIS A 62 16.42 -1.03 10.93
C HIS A 62 14.90 -0.83 10.83
N GLN A 63 14.46 -0.06 9.84
CA GLN A 63 13.05 0.18 9.53
C GLN A 63 12.28 -1.13 9.27
N LEU A 64 12.85 -2.02 8.46
CA LEU A 64 12.27 -3.34 8.19
C LEU A 64 12.12 -4.19 9.45
N HIS A 65 13.09 -4.14 10.36
CA HIS A 65 13.03 -4.88 11.63
C HIS A 65 11.93 -4.34 12.55
N ILE A 66 11.79 -3.01 12.67
CA ILE A 66 10.70 -2.36 13.42
C ILE A 66 9.34 -2.77 12.80
N PHE A 67 9.20 -2.70 11.47
CA PHE A 67 7.98 -3.09 10.78
C PHE A 67 7.57 -4.54 11.07
N ILE A 68 8.52 -5.48 11.02
CA ILE A 68 8.26 -6.91 11.32
C ILE A 68 7.84 -7.10 12.79
N PHE A 69 8.42 -6.33 13.73
CA PHE A 69 8.01 -6.36 15.13
C PHE A 69 6.56 -5.87 15.31
N PHE A 70 6.19 -4.76 14.68
CA PHE A 70 4.80 -4.27 14.65
C PHE A 70 3.86 -5.33 14.09
N LEU A 71 4.21 -5.97 12.96
CA LEU A 71 3.42 -7.03 12.34
C LEU A 71 3.21 -8.22 13.28
N ALA A 72 4.24 -8.64 14.03
CA ALA A 72 4.10 -9.71 15.02
C ALA A 72 3.14 -9.32 16.17
N VAL A 73 3.28 -8.11 16.74
CA VAL A 73 2.42 -7.63 17.83
C VAL A 73 0.95 -7.50 17.39
N PHE A 74 0.72 -6.85 16.25
CA PHE A 74 -0.64 -6.66 15.72
C PHE A 74 -1.26 -7.98 15.26
N HIS A 75 -0.50 -8.91 14.70
CA HIS A 75 -1.01 -10.24 14.36
C HIS A 75 -1.51 -11.00 15.61
N VAL A 76 -0.77 -10.98 16.72
CA VAL A 76 -1.21 -11.59 17.99
C VAL A 76 -2.46 -10.90 18.54
N PHE A 77 -2.50 -9.56 18.52
CA PHE A 77 -3.66 -8.77 18.95
C PHE A 77 -4.91 -9.08 18.11
N TYR A 78 -4.80 -9.04 16.78
CA TYR A 78 -5.88 -9.38 15.86
C TYR A 78 -6.36 -10.82 16.03
N GLY A 79 -5.44 -11.76 16.24
CA GLY A 79 -5.80 -13.15 16.54
C GLY A 79 -6.63 -13.26 17.82
N ALA A 80 -6.17 -12.66 18.91
CA ALA A 80 -6.89 -12.63 20.18
C ALA A 80 -8.29 -11.96 20.06
N LEU A 81 -8.37 -10.84 19.34
CA LEU A 81 -9.61 -10.11 19.09
C LEU A 81 -10.61 -10.95 18.27
N THR A 82 -10.14 -11.55 17.16
CA THR A 82 -10.94 -12.44 16.30
C THR A 82 -11.53 -13.60 17.09
N MET A 83 -10.68 -14.30 17.85
CA MET A 83 -11.07 -15.45 18.66
C MET A 83 -12.06 -15.09 19.78
N THR A 84 -11.87 -13.91 20.39
CA THR A 84 -12.74 -13.42 21.47
C THR A 84 -14.12 -13.05 20.94
N LEU A 85 -14.21 -12.28 19.85
CA LEU A 85 -15.48 -11.90 19.23
C LEU A 85 -16.25 -13.13 18.72
N GLY A 86 -15.58 -14.08 18.06
CA GLY A 86 -16.21 -15.33 17.60
C GLY A 86 -16.76 -16.18 18.75
N ARG A 87 -15.99 -16.31 19.85
CA ARG A 87 -16.46 -16.98 21.09
C ARG A 87 -17.62 -16.24 21.76
N LEU A 88 -17.64 -14.91 21.77
CA LEU A 88 -18.74 -14.12 22.32
C LEU A 88 -20.04 -14.37 21.55
N LYS A 89 -20.01 -14.40 20.21
CA LYS A 89 -21.18 -14.75 19.39
C LYS A 89 -21.70 -16.17 19.71
N ILE A 90 -20.81 -17.17 19.69
CA ILE A 90 -21.17 -18.58 19.96
C ILE A 90 -21.63 -18.78 21.42
N ARG A 91 -21.18 -17.96 22.37
CA ARG A 91 -21.68 -17.98 23.76
C ARG A 91 -23.14 -17.56 23.85
N GLY A 92 -23.62 -16.65 22.99
CA GLY A 92 -25.04 -16.29 22.89
C GLY A 92 -25.92 -17.49 22.53
N TRP A 93 -25.42 -18.40 21.67
CA TRP A 93 -26.13 -19.62 21.28
C TRP A 93 -26.23 -20.67 22.39
N LYS A 94 -25.49 -20.52 23.50
CA LYS A 94 -25.65 -21.42 24.68
C LYS A 94 -27.05 -21.30 25.29
N GLU A 95 -27.62 -20.10 25.29
CA GLU A 95 -28.96 -19.87 25.83
C GLU A 95 -30.03 -20.55 24.96
N TRP A 96 -29.85 -20.51 23.64
CA TRP A 96 -30.68 -21.21 22.67
C TRP A 96 -30.60 -22.73 22.84
N GLU A 97 -29.40 -23.29 23.03
CA GLU A 97 -29.20 -24.73 23.30
C GLU A 97 -29.89 -25.16 24.61
N ARG A 98 -29.82 -24.32 25.67
CA ARG A 98 -30.49 -24.58 26.96
C ARG A 98 -32.01 -24.66 26.80
N GLN A 99 -32.60 -23.73 26.05
CA GLN A 99 -34.04 -23.69 25.77
C GLN A 99 -34.47 -24.95 25.01
N ILE A 100 -33.72 -25.36 23.98
CA ILE A 100 -34.01 -26.60 23.22
C ILE A 100 -34.08 -27.82 24.14
N ILE A 101 -33.10 -27.99 25.04
CA ILE A 101 -33.07 -29.17 25.94
C ILE A 101 -34.30 -29.15 26.87
N GLN A 102 -34.60 -28.01 27.49
CA GLN A 102 -35.73 -27.86 28.40
C GLN A 102 -37.10 -28.03 27.69
N GLU A 103 -37.24 -27.57 26.45
CA GLU A 103 -38.46 -27.72 25.64
C GLU A 103 -38.61 -29.16 25.09
N THR A 104 -37.49 -29.85 24.79
CA THR A 104 -37.49 -31.26 24.32
C THR A 104 -37.85 -32.24 25.44
N ASP A 105 -37.41 -31.99 26.67
CA ASP A 105 -37.74 -32.83 27.83
C ASP A 105 -39.21 -32.67 28.30
N ALA A 106 -39.94 -31.66 27.78
CA ALA A 106 -41.28 -31.28 28.24
C ALA A 106 -42.42 -31.42 27.20
N ASN A 107 -42.13 -31.54 25.90
CA ASN A 107 -43.14 -31.59 24.83
C ASN A 107 -42.91 -32.75 23.85
N ASP A 108 -43.99 -33.15 23.17
CA ASP A 108 -43.94 -34.12 22.07
C ASP A 108 -43.01 -33.61 20.93
N PRO A 109 -41.96 -34.38 20.57
CA PRO A 109 -40.94 -33.94 19.60
C PRO A 109 -41.50 -33.67 18.20
N SER A 110 -42.65 -34.27 17.85
CA SER A 110 -43.29 -34.10 16.54
C SER A 110 -43.88 -32.68 16.35
N ARG A 111 -44.45 -32.11 17.41
CA ARG A 111 -45.07 -30.78 17.42
C ARG A 111 -44.03 -29.67 17.39
N PHE A 112 -42.96 -29.82 18.18
CA PHE A 112 -41.85 -28.86 18.26
C PHE A 112 -41.17 -28.65 16.90
N ARG A 113 -40.93 -29.75 16.18
CA ARG A 113 -40.38 -29.77 14.81
C ARG A 113 -41.18 -28.87 13.86
N LEU A 114 -42.50 -29.07 13.79
CA LEU A 114 -43.37 -28.38 12.84
C LEU A 114 -43.38 -26.84 13.05
N THR A 115 -43.42 -26.39 14.31
CA THR A 115 -43.43 -24.95 14.64
C THR A 115 -42.14 -24.22 14.28
N HIS A 116 -40.98 -24.87 14.41
CA HIS A 116 -39.70 -24.23 14.07
C HIS A 116 -39.43 -24.26 12.56
N GLU A 117 -39.72 -25.36 11.88
CA GLU A 117 -39.57 -25.48 10.42
C GLU A 117 -40.46 -24.47 9.67
N THR A 118 -41.74 -24.35 10.06
CA THR A 118 -42.64 -23.33 9.49
C THR A 118 -42.15 -21.90 9.72
N SER A 119 -41.55 -21.60 10.89
CA SER A 119 -40.96 -20.29 11.19
C SER A 119 -39.70 -19.98 10.38
N PHE A 120 -38.86 -20.99 10.13
CA PHE A 120 -37.64 -20.88 9.33
C PHE A 120 -37.96 -20.67 7.85
N VAL A 121 -38.86 -21.50 7.31
CA VAL A 121 -39.36 -21.39 5.93
C VAL A 121 -40.03 -20.03 5.72
N LYS A 122 -41.03 -19.66 6.54
CA LYS A 122 -41.73 -18.35 6.43
C LYS A 122 -40.77 -17.15 6.44
N THR A 123 -39.70 -17.24 7.23
CA THR A 123 -38.66 -16.19 7.29
C THR A 123 -37.79 -16.14 6.04
N HIS A 124 -37.62 -17.23 5.29
CA HIS A 124 -36.74 -17.31 4.10
C HIS A 124 -37.48 -17.34 2.76
N THR A 125 -38.79 -17.63 2.76
CA THR A 125 -39.60 -17.85 1.55
C THR A 125 -40.70 -16.79 1.34
N ILE A 126 -40.40 -15.54 1.72
CA ILE A 126 -41.17 -14.38 1.26
C ILE A 126 -41.22 -14.41 -0.27
N SER A 127 -42.38 -14.21 -0.90
CA SER A 127 -42.59 -14.28 -2.36
C SER A 127 -41.55 -13.47 -3.18
N LEU A 128 -41.04 -12.37 -2.63
CA LEU A 128 -39.96 -11.56 -3.21
C LEU A 128 -38.61 -12.30 -3.40
N MET A 129 -38.35 -13.35 -2.61
CA MET A 129 -37.10 -14.14 -2.61
C MET A 129 -37.02 -15.18 -3.74
N GLN A 130 -38.10 -15.36 -4.51
CA GLN A 130 -38.16 -16.30 -5.63
C GLN A 130 -37.34 -15.82 -6.83
N ASN A 131 -37.09 -14.51 -6.93
CA ASN A 131 -36.18 -13.90 -7.90
C ASN A 131 -34.72 -13.99 -7.42
N PRO A 132 -33.77 -14.51 -8.23
CA PRO A 132 -32.40 -14.77 -7.78
C PRO A 132 -31.64 -13.48 -7.38
N ILE A 133 -31.92 -12.36 -8.06
CA ILE A 133 -31.29 -11.06 -7.76
C ILE A 133 -31.73 -10.55 -6.38
N LEU A 134 -33.05 -10.57 -6.11
CA LEU A 134 -33.63 -10.14 -4.85
C LEU A 134 -33.18 -11.02 -3.68
N LEU A 135 -33.04 -12.34 -3.90
CA LEU A 135 -32.45 -13.26 -2.92
C LEU A 135 -31.05 -12.82 -2.49
N TYR A 136 -30.18 -12.43 -3.43
CA TYR A 136 -28.84 -11.92 -3.10
C TYR A 136 -28.87 -10.57 -2.38
N ILE A 137 -29.76 -9.65 -2.78
CA ILE A 137 -29.91 -8.34 -2.12
C ILE A 137 -30.38 -8.50 -0.67
N VAL A 138 -31.42 -9.31 -0.42
CA VAL A 138 -31.89 -9.56 0.96
C VAL A 138 -30.85 -10.33 1.77
N SER A 139 -30.10 -11.25 1.15
CA SER A 139 -28.96 -11.94 1.77
C SER A 139 -27.85 -10.96 2.19
N PHE A 140 -27.63 -9.86 1.47
CA PHE A 140 -26.67 -8.81 1.82
C PHE A 140 -27.08 -8.06 3.08
N PHE A 141 -28.31 -7.55 3.13
CA PHE A 141 -28.79 -6.85 4.31
C PHE A 141 -28.92 -7.78 5.53
N ARG A 142 -29.30 -9.05 5.35
CA ARG A 142 -29.29 -10.05 6.43
C ARG A 142 -27.90 -10.35 6.96
N HIS A 143 -26.90 -10.44 6.09
CA HIS A 143 -25.52 -10.67 6.49
C HIS A 143 -25.05 -9.59 7.48
N ILE A 144 -25.30 -8.31 7.16
CA ILE A 144 -24.86 -7.16 7.97
C ILE A 144 -25.69 -7.03 9.25
N LEU A 145 -27.02 -7.11 9.16
CA LEU A 145 -27.92 -6.72 10.25
C LEU A 145 -28.24 -7.84 11.25
N TYR A 146 -28.33 -9.10 10.81
CA TYR A 146 -28.90 -10.18 11.63
C TYR A 146 -28.03 -11.44 11.73
N SER A 147 -27.25 -11.76 10.69
CA SER A 147 -26.27 -12.85 10.63
C SER A 147 -26.82 -14.27 10.84
N VAL A 148 -27.30 -14.62 12.04
CA VAL A 148 -27.89 -15.92 12.38
C VAL A 148 -29.03 -15.65 13.35
N GLN A 149 -30.25 -15.95 12.93
CA GLN A 149 -31.46 -15.87 13.76
C GLN A 149 -31.70 -17.20 14.50
N ARG A 150 -32.55 -17.16 15.54
CA ARG A 150 -32.97 -18.35 16.31
C ARG A 150 -33.46 -19.49 15.39
N PRO A 151 -34.41 -19.30 14.44
CA PRO A 151 -34.88 -20.39 13.57
C PRO A 151 -33.77 -21.03 12.72
N ASP A 152 -32.77 -20.25 12.28
CA ASP A 152 -31.66 -20.75 11.46
C ASP A 152 -30.81 -21.74 12.26
N TYR A 153 -30.42 -21.34 13.48
CA TYR A 153 -29.65 -22.21 14.37
C TYR A 153 -30.39 -23.52 14.69
N PHE A 154 -31.69 -23.45 14.98
CA PHE A 154 -32.50 -24.61 15.34
C PHE A 154 -32.63 -25.58 14.16
N THR A 155 -32.94 -25.07 12.96
CA THR A 155 -33.13 -25.89 11.76
C THR A 155 -31.81 -26.53 11.29
N LEU A 156 -30.72 -25.76 11.28
CA LEU A 156 -29.38 -26.26 10.90
C LEU A 156 -28.86 -27.28 11.92
N ARG A 157 -29.09 -27.07 13.23
CA ARG A 157 -28.79 -28.07 14.26
C ARG A 157 -29.58 -29.36 14.04
N HIS A 158 -30.88 -29.26 13.76
CA HIS A 158 -31.73 -30.43 13.55
C HIS A 158 -31.29 -31.23 12.30
N GLY A 159 -31.03 -30.54 11.19
CA GLY A 159 -30.48 -31.14 9.97
C GLY A 159 -29.11 -31.80 10.16
N PHE A 160 -28.22 -31.21 10.96
CA PHE A 160 -26.93 -31.85 11.27
C PHE A 160 -27.13 -33.14 12.07
N VAL A 161 -27.92 -33.07 13.15
CA VAL A 161 -28.13 -34.20 14.08
C VAL A 161 -28.85 -35.37 13.38
N SER A 162 -29.85 -35.09 12.55
CA SER A 162 -30.61 -36.13 11.85
C SER A 162 -29.81 -36.88 10.79
N VAL A 163 -28.83 -36.22 10.15
CA VAL A 163 -28.00 -36.81 9.09
C VAL A 163 -26.74 -37.50 9.64
N HIS A 164 -26.13 -36.98 10.71
CA HIS A 164 -24.82 -37.44 11.19
C HIS A 164 -24.83 -38.22 12.52
N LEU A 165 -25.95 -38.25 13.25
CA LEU A 165 -26.03 -38.90 14.57
C LEU A 165 -27.23 -39.86 14.64
N SER A 166 -27.10 -40.92 15.44
CA SER A 166 -28.19 -41.85 15.66
C SER A 166 -29.27 -41.24 16.56
N PRO A 167 -30.57 -41.52 16.34
CA PRO A 167 -31.65 -41.03 17.18
C PRO A 167 -31.41 -41.33 18.67
N GLY A 168 -31.63 -40.33 19.54
CA GLY A 168 -31.52 -40.47 20.99
C GLY A 168 -30.15 -40.13 21.61
N THR A 169 -29.11 -39.81 20.83
CA THR A 169 -27.81 -39.40 21.41
C THR A 169 -27.86 -37.98 21.99
N LYS A 170 -27.52 -37.82 23.28
CA LYS A 170 -27.33 -36.50 23.90
C LYS A 170 -26.03 -35.86 23.36
N PHE A 171 -26.16 -34.84 22.50
CA PHE A 171 -25.03 -34.18 21.81
C PHE A 171 -25.05 -32.66 21.97
N ASP A 172 -23.98 -32.09 22.54
CA ASP A 172 -23.77 -30.65 22.72
C ASP A 172 -23.37 -29.96 21.39
N PHE A 173 -24.34 -29.62 20.54
CA PHE A 173 -24.05 -28.99 19.25
C PHE A 173 -23.30 -27.65 19.39
N GLN A 174 -23.67 -26.82 20.37
CA GLN A 174 -22.99 -25.56 20.67
C GLN A 174 -21.49 -25.75 21.00
N LYS A 175 -21.15 -26.81 21.76
CA LYS A 175 -19.77 -27.15 22.15
C LYS A 175 -18.98 -27.65 20.94
N TYR A 176 -19.62 -28.43 20.07
CA TYR A 176 -19.04 -28.87 18.79
C TYR A 176 -18.73 -27.69 17.86
N ILE A 177 -19.68 -26.77 17.65
CA ILE A 177 -19.46 -25.57 16.82
C ILE A 177 -18.32 -24.71 17.37
N LYS A 178 -18.24 -24.53 18.70
CA LYS A 178 -17.13 -23.83 19.35
C LYS A 178 -15.78 -24.49 19.03
N ARG A 179 -15.66 -25.82 19.16
CA ARG A 179 -14.43 -26.56 18.80
C ARG A 179 -14.13 -26.47 17.30
N SER A 180 -15.15 -26.54 16.44
CA SER A 180 -14.96 -26.36 14.99
C SER A 180 -14.39 -24.99 14.66
N LEU A 181 -14.90 -23.92 15.28
CA LEU A 181 -14.36 -22.57 15.09
C LEU A 181 -12.90 -22.50 15.55
N GLU A 182 -12.55 -23.14 16.67
CA GLU A 182 -11.18 -23.18 17.19
C GLU A 182 -10.21 -23.93 16.25
N ASP A 183 -10.62 -25.06 15.67
CA ASP A 183 -9.85 -25.80 14.67
C ASP A 183 -9.70 -25.03 13.33
N ASP A 184 -10.78 -24.39 12.86
CA ASP A 184 -10.74 -23.56 11.64
C ASP A 184 -9.86 -22.31 11.86
N PHE A 185 -9.98 -21.66 13.02
CA PHE A 185 -9.19 -20.48 13.40
C PHE A 185 -7.70 -20.78 13.49
N LYS A 186 -7.31 -21.98 13.95
CA LYS A 186 -5.90 -22.41 13.93
C LYS A 186 -5.27 -22.38 12.52
N VAL A 187 -6.06 -22.63 11.47
CA VAL A 187 -5.59 -22.51 10.08
C VAL A 187 -5.49 -21.05 9.64
N VAL A 188 -6.39 -20.19 10.13
CA VAL A 188 -6.48 -18.74 9.84
C VAL A 188 -5.45 -17.90 10.59
N VAL A 189 -4.85 -18.41 11.67
CA VAL A 189 -3.73 -17.74 12.37
C VAL A 189 -2.38 -18.03 11.72
N GLY A 190 -2.21 -19.19 11.07
CA GLY A 190 -0.94 -19.47 10.39
C GLY A 190 -0.74 -18.53 9.20
N ILE A 191 0.45 -17.96 9.01
CA ILE A 191 0.75 -17.07 7.87
C ILE A 191 1.46 -17.87 6.76
N PRO A 192 0.75 -18.49 5.80
CA PRO A 192 1.37 -19.24 4.71
C PRO A 192 2.07 -18.33 3.70
N PRO A 193 3.06 -18.85 2.94
CA PRO A 193 3.86 -18.05 1.99
C PRO A 193 3.06 -17.29 0.93
N HIS A 194 1.88 -17.78 0.53
CA HIS A 194 1.04 -17.11 -0.46
C HIS A 194 0.43 -15.79 0.05
N LEU A 195 0.22 -15.63 1.36
CA LEU A 195 -0.22 -14.35 1.93
C LEU A 195 0.94 -13.34 1.97
N TRP A 196 2.15 -13.80 2.29
CA TRP A 196 3.37 -12.99 2.17
C TRP A 196 3.62 -12.51 0.73
N MET A 197 3.36 -13.34 -0.28
CA MET A 197 3.43 -12.90 -1.68
C MET A 197 2.44 -11.75 -1.99
N VAL A 198 1.23 -11.78 -1.43
CA VAL A 198 0.26 -10.68 -1.57
C VAL A 198 0.78 -9.41 -0.89
N THR A 199 1.39 -9.51 0.29
CA THR A 199 2.06 -8.38 0.97
C THR A 199 3.19 -7.79 0.13
N VAL A 200 4.07 -8.61 -0.44
CA VAL A 200 5.20 -8.14 -1.27
C VAL A 200 4.68 -7.45 -2.53
N ILE A 201 3.71 -8.04 -3.23
CA ILE A 201 3.07 -7.42 -4.39
C ILE A 201 2.42 -6.09 -4.00
N TYR A 202 1.72 -6.02 -2.86
CA TYR A 202 1.12 -4.78 -2.38
C TYR A 202 2.17 -3.68 -2.12
N LEU A 203 3.26 -4.01 -1.41
CA LEU A 203 4.34 -3.05 -1.13
C LEU A 203 5.00 -2.55 -2.43
N LEU A 204 5.19 -3.42 -3.42
CA LEU A 204 5.72 -3.06 -4.74
C LEU A 204 4.75 -2.21 -5.57
N LEU A 205 3.43 -2.34 -5.38
CA LEU A 205 2.42 -1.51 -6.06
C LEU A 205 2.21 -0.14 -5.37
N ASN A 206 2.74 0.07 -4.17
CA ASN A 206 2.53 1.29 -3.38
C ASN A 206 3.42 2.49 -3.80
N VAL A 207 3.92 2.51 -5.04
CA VAL A 207 4.87 3.53 -5.55
C VAL A 207 4.29 4.95 -5.59
N LYS A 208 2.96 5.09 -5.72
CA LYS A 208 2.27 6.40 -5.79
C LYS A 208 1.28 6.68 -4.66
N GLY A 209 1.31 5.90 -3.57
CA GLY A 209 0.71 6.21 -2.25
C GLY A 209 -0.81 6.36 -2.12
N GLY A 210 -1.54 6.88 -3.11
CA GLY A 210 -2.98 7.14 -3.02
C GLY A 210 -3.86 5.97 -3.49
N VAL A 211 -3.75 5.62 -4.77
CA VAL A 211 -4.65 4.64 -5.41
C VAL A 211 -4.49 3.24 -4.82
N ALA A 212 -3.27 2.74 -4.67
CA ALA A 212 -3.00 1.42 -4.09
C ALA A 212 -3.51 1.30 -2.63
N MET A 213 -3.36 2.37 -1.85
CA MET A 213 -3.83 2.47 -0.48
C MET A 213 -5.36 2.47 -0.38
N PHE A 214 -6.07 3.14 -1.30
CA PHE A 214 -7.55 3.11 -1.34
C PHE A 214 -8.06 1.70 -1.63
N TRP A 215 -7.51 1.02 -2.64
CA TRP A 215 -7.90 -0.34 -3.00
C TRP A 215 -7.56 -1.36 -1.90
N LEU A 216 -6.53 -1.13 -1.08
CA LEU A 216 -6.22 -1.99 0.06
C LEU A 216 -7.38 -2.08 1.07
N SER A 217 -8.09 -0.98 1.35
CA SER A 217 -9.22 -0.98 2.29
C SER A 217 -10.51 -1.53 1.68
N ILE A 218 -10.75 -1.20 0.41
CA ILE A 218 -11.99 -1.56 -0.28
C ILE A 218 -12.02 -3.03 -0.68
N PHE A 219 -10.89 -3.62 -1.06
CA PHE A 219 -10.84 -5.03 -1.48
C PHE A 219 -11.28 -6.02 -0.38
N PRO A 220 -10.76 -5.97 0.87
CA PRO A 220 -11.21 -6.84 1.94
C PRO A 220 -12.68 -6.60 2.33
N LEU A 221 -13.17 -5.35 2.25
CA LEU A 221 -14.57 -5.00 2.48
C LEU A 221 -15.51 -5.66 1.45
N VAL A 222 -15.20 -5.52 0.16
CA VAL A 222 -15.98 -6.15 -0.91
C VAL A 222 -15.93 -7.67 -0.78
N LEU A 223 -14.75 -8.22 -0.48
CA LEU A 223 -14.57 -9.68 -0.36
C LEU A 223 -15.32 -10.27 0.83
N ILE A 224 -15.33 -9.61 2.01
CA ILE A 224 -16.06 -10.13 3.17
C ILE A 224 -17.58 -10.05 2.97
N LEU A 225 -18.07 -8.98 2.33
CA LEU A 225 -19.49 -8.84 1.98
C LEU A 225 -19.92 -9.88 0.94
N ALA A 226 -19.07 -10.19 -0.05
CA ALA A 226 -19.31 -11.26 -1.01
C ALA A 226 -19.32 -12.67 -0.37
N VAL A 227 -18.42 -12.93 0.58
CA VAL A 227 -18.41 -14.18 1.36
C VAL A 227 -19.67 -14.29 2.24
N GLY A 228 -20.02 -13.22 2.95
CA GLY A 228 -21.17 -13.17 3.85
C GLY A 228 -22.52 -13.32 3.15
N THR A 229 -22.74 -12.58 2.06
CA THR A 229 -23.89 -12.76 1.16
C THR A 229 -23.99 -14.19 0.65
N LYS A 230 -22.87 -14.79 0.24
CA LYS A 230 -22.86 -16.17 -0.25
C LYS A 230 -23.31 -17.14 0.84
N LEU A 231 -22.77 -17.03 2.06
CA LEU A 231 -23.17 -17.88 3.20
C LEU A 231 -24.66 -17.72 3.54
N GLN A 232 -25.20 -16.49 3.55
CA GLN A 232 -26.64 -16.25 3.73
C GLN A 232 -27.48 -16.87 2.61
N SER A 233 -27.04 -16.74 1.35
CA SER A 233 -27.75 -17.30 0.20
C SER A 233 -27.82 -18.83 0.22
N ILE A 234 -26.89 -19.50 0.90
CA ILE A 234 -26.93 -20.97 1.10
C ILE A 234 -28.07 -21.33 2.06
N ILE A 235 -28.22 -20.62 3.19
CA ILE A 235 -29.33 -20.83 4.15
C ILE A 235 -30.68 -20.57 3.46
N ALA A 236 -30.79 -19.47 2.71
CA ALA A 236 -32.03 -19.13 1.99
C ALA A 236 -32.41 -20.19 0.93
N ARG A 237 -31.46 -20.68 0.13
CA ARG A 237 -31.72 -21.73 -0.87
C ARG A 237 -32.12 -23.05 -0.22
N MET A 238 -31.47 -23.43 0.87
CA MET A 238 -31.84 -24.60 1.67
C MET A 238 -33.28 -24.52 2.20
N ALA A 239 -33.74 -23.34 2.65
CA ALA A 239 -35.12 -23.14 3.08
C ALA A 239 -36.14 -23.30 1.94
N ILE A 240 -35.82 -22.84 0.73
CA ILE A 240 -36.67 -23.00 -0.47
C ILE A 240 -36.77 -24.49 -0.85
N GLU A 241 -35.65 -25.22 -0.89
CA GLU A 241 -35.66 -26.67 -1.18
C GLU A 241 -36.45 -27.49 -0.14
N ILE A 242 -36.45 -27.05 1.12
CA ILE A 242 -37.28 -27.65 2.17
C ILE A 242 -38.76 -27.43 1.87
N GLN A 243 -39.18 -26.22 1.48
CA GLN A 243 -40.58 -25.93 1.13
C GLN A 243 -41.05 -26.76 -0.06
N GLU A 244 -40.26 -26.82 -1.13
CA GLU A 244 -40.61 -27.57 -2.35
C GLU A 244 -40.72 -29.08 -2.10
N LYS A 245 -39.80 -29.67 -1.33
CA LYS A 245 -39.83 -31.12 -1.03
C LYS A 245 -40.94 -31.50 -0.04
N HIS A 246 -41.22 -30.67 0.98
CA HIS A 246 -42.28 -30.96 1.96
C HIS A 246 -43.71 -30.81 1.40
N ALA A 247 -43.88 -30.07 0.29
CA ALA A 247 -45.17 -29.98 -0.40
C ALA A 247 -45.53 -31.26 -1.18
N VAL A 248 -44.56 -32.15 -1.45
CA VAL A 248 -44.73 -33.27 -2.41
C VAL A 248 -44.73 -34.65 -1.75
N VAL A 249 -44.07 -34.86 -0.60
CA VAL A 249 -44.06 -36.16 0.10
C VAL A 249 -44.16 -35.99 1.62
N GLN A 250 -45.21 -36.53 2.24
CA GLN A 250 -45.29 -36.68 3.70
C GLN A 250 -44.42 -37.85 4.17
N GLY A 251 -43.13 -37.57 4.40
CA GLY A 251 -42.22 -38.42 5.19
C GLY A 251 -40.86 -38.69 4.56
N ILE A 252 -39.83 -38.68 5.43
CA ILE A 252 -38.42 -39.09 5.19
C ILE A 252 -37.56 -37.98 4.49
N PRO A 253 -36.30 -37.78 4.93
CA PRO A 253 -35.81 -36.61 5.65
C PRO A 253 -35.55 -35.35 4.77
N LEU A 254 -35.93 -34.14 5.18
CA LEU A 254 -35.24 -33.28 6.16
C LEU A 254 -33.78 -32.89 5.76
N VAL A 255 -33.56 -31.59 5.52
CA VAL A 255 -32.28 -30.88 5.27
C VAL A 255 -31.20 -31.72 4.57
N GLN A 256 -31.23 -31.76 3.24
CA GLN A 256 -30.22 -32.49 2.47
C GLN A 256 -28.88 -31.73 2.46
N VAL A 257 -27.98 -32.16 3.33
CA VAL A 257 -26.56 -31.74 3.44
C VAL A 257 -25.89 -31.90 2.06
N SER A 258 -25.43 -30.79 1.46
CA SER A 258 -24.89 -30.77 0.09
C SER A 258 -23.77 -29.74 -0.06
N ASP A 259 -22.71 -30.13 -0.79
CA ASP A 259 -21.62 -29.22 -1.12
C ASP A 259 -21.92 -28.33 -2.34
N GLU A 260 -22.98 -28.64 -3.12
CA GLU A 260 -23.28 -27.95 -4.39
C GLU A 260 -23.56 -26.45 -4.24
N HIS A 261 -24.11 -26.03 -3.09
CA HIS A 261 -24.40 -24.63 -2.82
C HIS A 261 -23.13 -23.79 -2.58
N PHE A 262 -21.99 -24.39 -2.25
CA PHE A 262 -20.71 -23.69 -2.06
C PHE A 262 -20.06 -23.34 -3.41
N TRP A 263 -19.23 -22.29 -3.43
CA TRP A 263 -18.46 -21.96 -4.63
C TRP A 263 -17.56 -23.13 -5.06
N PHE A 264 -17.69 -23.52 -6.33
CA PHE A 264 -16.98 -24.66 -6.93
C PHE A 264 -17.17 -26.00 -6.17
N SER A 265 -18.26 -26.13 -5.41
CA SER A 265 -18.53 -27.25 -4.52
C SER A 265 -17.42 -27.51 -3.49
N LYS A 266 -16.74 -26.44 -3.02
CA LYS A 266 -15.61 -26.51 -2.09
C LYS A 266 -15.81 -25.58 -0.88
N PRO A 267 -16.32 -26.07 0.26
CA PRO A 267 -16.49 -25.24 1.46
C PRO A 267 -15.16 -24.67 1.99
N THR A 268 -14.04 -25.38 1.77
CA THR A 268 -12.69 -24.92 2.17
C THR A 268 -12.24 -23.64 1.48
N LEU A 269 -12.76 -23.31 0.29
CA LEU A 269 -12.41 -22.07 -0.40
C LEU A 269 -12.91 -20.83 0.37
N VAL A 270 -14.08 -20.95 1.03
CA VAL A 270 -14.64 -19.85 1.85
C VAL A 270 -13.71 -19.51 3.02
N LEU A 271 -13.11 -20.52 3.66
CA LEU A 271 -12.14 -20.31 4.74
C LEU A 271 -10.88 -19.58 4.27
N HIS A 272 -10.38 -19.89 3.06
CA HIS A 272 -9.21 -19.21 2.49
C HIS A 272 -9.51 -17.74 2.14
N LEU A 273 -10.72 -17.42 1.70
CA LEU A 273 -11.13 -16.02 1.46
C LEU A 273 -11.27 -15.25 2.78
N ILE A 274 -11.86 -15.86 3.82
CA ILE A 274 -11.93 -15.26 5.16
C ILE A 274 -10.52 -15.02 5.73
N HIS A 275 -9.61 -15.96 5.54
CA HIS A 275 -8.21 -15.83 5.95
C HIS A 275 -7.52 -14.67 5.22
N LEU A 276 -7.69 -14.55 3.90
CA LEU A 276 -7.15 -13.44 3.11
C LEU A 276 -7.66 -12.08 3.61
N VAL A 277 -8.98 -11.95 3.87
CA VAL A 277 -9.57 -10.72 4.44
C VAL A 277 -8.95 -10.36 5.79
N LEU A 278 -8.88 -11.32 6.72
CA LEU A 278 -8.34 -11.07 8.06
C LEU A 278 -6.87 -10.67 8.02
N PHE A 279 -6.08 -11.32 7.17
CA PHE A 279 -4.68 -11.00 6.97
C PHE A 279 -4.49 -9.60 6.36
N GLN A 280 -5.23 -9.27 5.30
CA GLN A 280 -5.14 -7.94 4.65
C GLN A 280 -5.59 -6.82 5.59
N ASN A 281 -6.68 -7.01 6.34
CA ASN A 281 -7.20 -6.04 7.30
C ASN A 281 -6.25 -5.82 8.49
N ALA A 282 -5.63 -6.90 8.99
CA ALA A 282 -4.60 -6.81 10.03
C ALA A 282 -3.33 -6.12 9.51
N PHE A 283 -2.89 -6.45 8.30
CA PHE A 283 -1.76 -5.83 7.62
C PHE A 283 -1.99 -4.33 7.41
N GLU A 284 -3.18 -3.92 7.00
CA GLU A 284 -3.53 -2.51 6.79
C GLU A 284 -3.39 -1.67 8.06
N LEU A 285 -4.02 -2.08 9.18
CA LEU A 285 -3.87 -1.32 10.43
C LEU A 285 -2.45 -1.41 10.99
N THR A 286 -1.77 -2.56 10.87
CA THR A 286 -0.34 -2.68 11.22
C THR A 286 0.50 -1.63 10.50
N TYR A 287 0.32 -1.51 9.19
CA TYR A 287 1.05 -0.57 8.34
C TYR A 287 0.78 0.88 8.71
N PHE A 288 -0.48 1.22 9.05
CA PHE A 288 -0.84 2.52 9.61
C PHE A 288 -0.14 2.81 10.95
N PHE A 289 -0.24 1.90 11.93
CA PHE A 289 0.33 2.11 13.26
C PHE A 289 1.87 2.16 13.24
N TRP A 290 2.52 1.40 12.34
CA TRP A 290 3.97 1.47 12.14
C TRP A 290 4.39 2.83 11.54
N ILE A 291 3.73 3.31 10.47
CA ILE A 291 4.02 4.64 9.90
C ILE A 291 3.79 5.76 10.92
N TRP A 292 2.71 5.68 11.70
CA TRP A 292 2.47 6.64 12.78
C TRP A 292 3.60 6.62 13.81
N TYR A 293 4.01 5.44 14.28
CA TYR A 293 5.09 5.32 15.27
C TYR A 293 6.40 5.92 14.78
N GLU A 294 6.76 5.67 13.52
CA GLU A 294 8.07 6.05 12.97
C GLU A 294 8.12 7.50 12.47
N PHE A 295 7.11 7.94 11.72
CA PHE A 295 7.12 9.23 11.01
C PHE A 295 6.12 10.25 11.58
N GLY A 296 5.25 9.85 12.51
CA GLY A 296 4.20 10.71 13.08
C GLY A 296 2.97 10.91 12.18
N LEU A 297 1.89 11.42 12.77
CA LEU A 297 0.60 11.62 12.09
C LEU A 297 0.63 12.71 11.02
N HIS A 298 1.53 13.69 11.14
CA HIS A 298 1.67 14.82 10.19
C HIS A 298 2.69 14.55 9.07
N SER A 299 2.97 13.27 8.78
CA SER A 299 3.90 12.86 7.72
C SER A 299 3.26 12.85 6.33
N CYS A 300 4.10 12.92 5.29
CA CYS A 300 3.67 12.89 3.88
C CYS A 300 2.82 11.64 3.53
N PHE A 301 3.02 10.52 4.24
CA PHE A 301 2.21 9.30 4.12
C PHE A 301 0.72 9.48 4.46
N HIS A 302 0.34 10.59 5.10
CA HIS A 302 -1.03 10.89 5.54
C HIS A 302 -1.57 12.20 4.95
N ARG A 303 -1.29 12.48 3.66
CA ARG A 303 -1.77 13.69 2.93
C ARG A 303 -3.23 14.07 3.22
N ASN A 304 -4.14 13.10 3.33
CA ASN A 304 -5.55 13.31 3.67
C ASN A 304 -5.91 12.61 5.00
N PHE A 305 -5.76 13.30 6.13
CA PHE A 305 -6.04 12.73 7.46
C PHE A 305 -7.47 12.18 7.61
N SER A 306 -8.48 12.85 7.04
CA SER A 306 -9.88 12.39 7.03
C SER A 306 -10.04 11.03 6.33
N LEU A 307 -9.30 10.79 5.23
CA LEU A 307 -9.32 9.52 4.51
C LEU A 307 -8.70 8.41 5.37
N VAL A 308 -7.62 8.71 6.10
CA VAL A 308 -6.99 7.79 7.05
C VAL A 308 -7.95 7.39 8.18
N ILE A 309 -8.67 8.35 8.78
CA ILE A 309 -9.71 8.05 9.79
C ILE A 309 -10.80 7.13 9.23
N VAL A 310 -11.33 7.45 8.04
CA VAL A 310 -12.37 6.63 7.38
C VAL A 310 -11.87 5.20 7.15
N ARG A 311 -10.61 5.02 6.73
CA ARG A 311 -10.00 3.68 6.56
C ARG A 311 -9.86 2.93 7.88
N ILE A 312 -9.47 3.59 8.97
CA ILE A 312 -9.40 2.95 10.29
C ILE A 312 -10.79 2.50 10.75
N ILE A 313 -11.82 3.33 10.57
CA ILE A 313 -13.22 2.99 10.87
C ILE A 313 -13.66 1.78 10.02
N ILE A 314 -13.37 1.77 8.72
CA ILE A 314 -13.64 0.65 7.82
C ILE A 314 -12.91 -0.61 8.29
N GLY A 315 -11.63 -0.55 8.63
CA GLY A 315 -10.84 -1.71 9.06
C GLY A 315 -11.31 -2.31 10.38
N VAL A 316 -11.71 -1.47 11.34
CA VAL A 316 -12.37 -1.92 12.59
C VAL A 316 -13.75 -2.53 12.29
N GLY A 317 -14.52 -1.95 11.35
CA GLY A 317 -15.78 -2.49 10.87
C GLY A 317 -15.64 -3.86 10.20
N ILE A 318 -14.67 -4.03 9.31
CA ILE A 318 -14.30 -5.31 8.68
C ILE A 318 -13.90 -6.32 9.74
N GLN A 319 -13.12 -5.90 10.74
CA GLN A 319 -12.68 -6.81 11.82
C GLN A 319 -13.86 -7.34 12.63
N PHE A 320 -14.81 -6.48 12.99
CA PHE A 320 -16.05 -6.89 13.66
C PHE A 320 -16.93 -7.77 12.77
N LEU A 321 -17.18 -7.35 11.53
CA LEU A 321 -18.01 -8.08 10.56
C LEU A 321 -17.44 -9.47 10.27
N CYS A 322 -16.13 -9.59 10.09
CA CYS A 322 -15.49 -10.87 9.87
C CYS A 322 -15.53 -11.76 11.13
N SER A 323 -15.25 -11.20 12.30
CA SER A 323 -15.05 -11.98 13.54
C SER A 323 -16.33 -12.35 14.29
N TYR A 324 -17.27 -11.41 14.40
CA TYR A 324 -18.52 -11.58 15.17
C TYR A 324 -19.67 -12.11 14.30
N ILE A 325 -19.64 -11.84 12.99
CA ILE A 325 -20.72 -12.15 12.04
C ILE A 325 -20.31 -13.28 11.08
N THR A 326 -19.25 -13.10 10.27
CA THR A 326 -18.94 -14.04 9.17
C THR A 326 -18.36 -15.36 9.66
N LEU A 327 -17.39 -15.33 10.59
CA LEU A 327 -16.74 -16.54 11.09
C LEU A 327 -17.71 -17.49 11.83
N PRO A 328 -18.58 -17.03 12.76
CA PRO A 328 -19.59 -17.89 13.39
C PRO A 328 -20.62 -18.42 12.38
N LEU A 329 -21.05 -17.60 11.42
CA LEU A 329 -21.93 -18.01 10.33
C LEU A 329 -21.30 -19.12 9.47
N TYR A 330 -20.04 -18.94 9.07
CA TYR A 330 -19.26 -19.96 8.36
C TYR A 330 -19.15 -21.25 9.17
N ALA A 331 -18.83 -21.16 10.47
CA ALA A 331 -18.69 -22.33 11.35
C ALA A 331 -20.00 -23.12 11.51
N LEU A 332 -21.17 -22.46 11.39
CA LEU A 332 -22.49 -23.09 11.40
C LEU A 332 -22.83 -23.70 10.02
N VAL A 333 -22.75 -22.91 8.94
CA VAL A 333 -23.14 -23.32 7.58
C VAL A 333 -22.24 -24.44 7.05
N THR A 334 -20.95 -24.47 7.40
CA THR A 334 -20.05 -25.55 6.95
C THR A 334 -20.32 -26.91 7.55
N GLN A 335 -21.20 -27.03 8.56
CA GLN A 335 -21.66 -28.34 9.03
C GLN A 335 -22.73 -28.96 8.10
N MET A 336 -23.24 -28.18 7.15
CA MET A 336 -24.16 -28.63 6.10
C MET A 336 -23.44 -29.10 4.82
N GLY A 337 -22.10 -29.18 4.84
CA GLY A 337 -21.32 -29.84 3.80
C GLY A 337 -21.25 -31.35 4.02
N SER A 338 -21.00 -32.12 2.96
CA SER A 338 -21.14 -33.59 2.95
C SER A 338 -20.17 -34.35 3.89
N HIS A 339 -19.19 -33.67 4.47
CA HIS A 339 -18.11 -34.25 5.25
C HIS A 339 -18.05 -33.68 6.67
N MET A 340 -18.35 -34.52 7.67
CA MET A 340 -18.27 -34.20 9.09
C MET A 340 -16.84 -33.80 9.53
N LYS A 341 -16.70 -32.74 10.34
CA LYS A 341 -15.38 -32.27 10.80
C LYS A 341 -14.81 -33.17 11.90
N LYS A 342 -13.46 -33.25 11.96
CA LYS A 342 -12.72 -34.05 12.95
C LYS A 342 -12.96 -33.61 14.40
N SER A 343 -13.42 -32.38 14.60
CA SER A 343 -13.76 -31.76 15.89
C SER A 343 -14.97 -32.37 16.62
N ILE A 344 -15.68 -33.35 16.01
CA ILE A 344 -16.79 -34.05 16.65
C ILE A 344 -16.31 -35.00 17.76
N PHE A 345 -15.16 -35.65 17.57
CA PHE A 345 -14.56 -36.50 18.59
C PHE A 345 -13.97 -35.64 19.70
N ASP A 346 -14.19 -36.04 20.95
CA ASP A 346 -13.55 -35.39 22.08
C ASP A 346 -12.03 -35.60 22.04
N GLU A 347 -11.27 -34.75 22.73
CA GLU A 347 -9.81 -34.74 22.58
C GLU A 347 -9.19 -36.08 23.02
N GLN A 348 -9.74 -36.71 24.06
CA GLN A 348 -9.31 -38.03 24.52
C GLN A 348 -9.62 -39.12 23.50
N THR A 349 -10.83 -39.18 22.94
CA THR A 349 -11.20 -40.18 21.91
C THR A 349 -10.43 -39.97 20.61
N SER A 350 -10.17 -38.73 20.19
CA SER A 350 -9.35 -38.45 19.00
C SER A 350 -7.88 -38.86 19.19
N LYS A 351 -7.30 -38.66 20.39
CA LYS A 351 -5.96 -39.13 20.75
C LYS A 351 -5.91 -40.66 20.83
N ALA A 352 -6.93 -41.30 21.39
CA ALA A 352 -7.07 -42.75 21.41
C ALA A 352 -7.15 -43.35 19.99
N LEU A 353 -8.01 -42.81 19.11
CA LEU A 353 -8.10 -43.24 17.71
C LEU A 353 -6.78 -43.05 16.96
N LYS A 354 -6.09 -41.91 17.13
CA LYS A 354 -4.77 -41.67 16.51
C LYS A 354 -3.73 -42.67 17.02
N SER A 355 -3.72 -42.97 18.33
CA SER A 355 -2.85 -43.99 18.92
C SER A 355 -3.16 -45.38 18.34
N TRP A 356 -4.44 -45.73 18.21
CA TRP A 356 -4.88 -47.00 17.65
C TRP A 356 -4.54 -47.14 16.16
N HIS A 357 -4.80 -46.11 15.35
CA HIS A 357 -4.39 -46.04 13.94
C HIS A 357 -2.87 -46.14 13.78
N ASN A 358 -2.09 -45.45 14.61
CA ASN A 358 -0.63 -45.54 14.60
C ASN A 358 -0.12 -46.93 15.02
N LYS A 359 -0.78 -47.60 15.96
CA LYS A 359 -0.50 -49.00 16.33
C LYS A 359 -0.83 -49.95 15.18
N ALA A 360 -1.98 -49.80 14.53
CA ALA A 360 -2.37 -50.59 13.35
C ALA A 360 -1.37 -50.40 12.19
N LYS A 361 -1.03 -49.15 11.85
CA LYS A 361 -0.04 -48.82 10.81
C LYS A 361 1.39 -49.32 11.11
N LYS A 362 1.73 -49.52 12.39
CA LYS A 362 2.98 -50.19 12.79
C LYS A 362 2.90 -51.72 12.67
N LYS A 363 1.71 -52.31 12.83
CA LYS A 363 1.46 -53.75 12.69
C LYS A 363 1.45 -54.23 11.23
N ASP A 364 1.11 -53.32 10.30
CA ASP A 364 1.12 -53.53 8.83
C ASP A 364 2.50 -53.40 8.17
N ARG A 365 3.59 -53.22 8.94
CA ARG A 365 4.95 -53.31 8.37
C ARG A 365 5.34 -54.79 8.23
N PRO A 366 5.74 -55.27 7.04
CA PRO A 366 6.24 -56.63 6.89
C PRO A 366 7.45 -56.83 7.80
N ILE A 367 7.41 -57.89 8.61
CA ILE A 367 8.57 -58.35 9.37
C ILE A 367 9.60 -58.87 8.33
N PRO A 368 10.87 -58.45 8.37
CA PRO A 368 11.91 -59.05 7.52
C PRO A 368 12.03 -60.54 7.86
N GLN A 369 11.71 -61.42 6.92
CA GLN A 369 11.90 -62.85 7.09
C GLN A 369 13.40 -63.17 7.15
N THR A 370 13.88 -63.53 8.33
CA THR A 370 15.17 -64.22 8.48
C THR A 370 15.05 -65.64 7.92
N LYS A 371 15.72 -65.89 6.79
CA LYS A 371 15.80 -67.23 6.20
C LYS A 371 16.44 -68.22 7.19
N LYS A 372 15.77 -69.36 7.42
CA LYS A 372 16.46 -70.63 7.66
C LYS A 372 15.90 -71.69 6.71
N LEU A 373 16.79 -72.59 6.31
CA LEU A 373 16.68 -73.54 5.22
C LEU A 373 16.18 -74.90 5.76
N GLY A 374 15.24 -75.53 5.08
CA GLY A 374 14.72 -76.87 5.46
C GLY A 374 13.45 -77.26 4.72
N SER A 375 13.58 -78.14 3.74
CA SER A 375 12.53 -78.91 3.05
C SER A 375 13.05 -80.36 2.92
N PRO A 376 12.25 -81.38 2.55
CA PRO A 376 10.83 -81.42 2.14
C PRO A 376 9.97 -82.10 3.25
N ASP A 377 8.70 -82.49 3.12
CA ASP A 377 7.95 -83.04 1.97
C ASP A 377 6.42 -82.98 2.17
N GLY A 378 5.63 -83.21 1.11
CA GLY A 378 4.18 -83.49 1.22
C GLY A 378 3.20 -82.52 0.54
N SER A 379 2.98 -82.71 -0.76
CA SER A 379 1.72 -82.37 -1.48
C SER A 379 0.79 -83.60 -1.50
N PRO A 380 -0.52 -83.55 -1.89
CA PRO A 380 -1.23 -82.50 -2.64
C PRO A 380 -2.64 -82.09 -2.13
N GLY A 381 -3.25 -81.06 -2.74
CA GLY A 381 -4.66 -80.69 -2.53
C GLY A 381 -5.10 -79.51 -3.41
N PHE A 382 -6.28 -79.58 -4.04
CA PHE A 382 -6.64 -78.79 -5.23
C PHE A 382 -7.83 -77.82 -5.03
N SER A 383 -7.63 -76.54 -5.40
CA SER A 383 -8.67 -75.53 -5.75
C SER A 383 -9.63 -75.00 -4.64
N PRO A 384 -10.47 -73.99 -4.91
CA PRO A 384 -10.01 -72.60 -5.02
C PRO A 384 -10.86 -71.58 -4.21
N ARG A 385 -10.30 -70.40 -3.87
CA ARG A 385 -11.11 -69.24 -3.46
C ARG A 385 -10.66 -67.95 -4.15
N ARG A 386 -11.49 -67.46 -5.09
CA ARG A 386 -11.33 -66.13 -5.69
C ARG A 386 -11.47 -65.06 -4.62
N THR A 387 -10.50 -64.16 -4.53
CA THR A 387 -10.51 -63.05 -3.58
C THR A 387 -11.26 -61.83 -4.13
N VAL A 388 -12.12 -61.24 -3.30
CA VAL A 388 -12.95 -60.04 -3.57
C VAL A 388 -12.14 -58.84 -4.11
N VAL A 389 -10.82 -58.83 -3.87
CA VAL A 389 -9.87 -57.81 -4.32
C VAL A 389 -9.82 -57.66 -5.85
N ASP A 390 -9.98 -58.73 -6.61
CA ASP A 390 -9.86 -58.70 -8.08
C ASP A 390 -11.11 -58.14 -8.76
N GLU A 391 -12.29 -58.38 -8.19
CA GLU A 391 -13.55 -57.81 -8.68
C GLU A 391 -13.61 -56.30 -8.43
N VAL A 392 -13.17 -55.85 -7.26
CA VAL A 392 -13.04 -54.42 -6.94
C VAL A 392 -12.05 -53.72 -7.88
N ARG A 393 -10.96 -54.40 -8.26
CA ARG A 393 -9.98 -53.86 -9.23
C ARG A 393 -10.58 -53.72 -10.64
N ARG A 394 -11.44 -54.64 -11.07
CA ARG A 394 -12.16 -54.54 -12.35
C ARG A 394 -13.17 -53.39 -12.34
N ILE A 395 -14.00 -53.27 -11.29
CA ILE A 395 -15.00 -52.18 -11.15
C ILE A 395 -14.33 -50.78 -11.14
N LEU A 396 -13.18 -50.64 -10.47
CA LEU A 396 -12.43 -49.37 -10.45
C LEU A 396 -11.86 -48.98 -11.83
N SER A 397 -11.64 -49.94 -12.73
CA SER A 397 -11.12 -49.66 -14.08
C SER A 397 -12.18 -49.05 -15.01
N GLU A 398 -13.43 -49.50 -14.94
CA GLU A 398 -14.52 -48.99 -15.79
C GLU A 398 -14.97 -47.58 -15.38
N VAL A 399 -15.08 -47.32 -14.06
CA VAL A 399 -15.43 -45.99 -13.52
C VAL A 399 -14.35 -44.94 -13.84
N GLY A 400 -13.09 -45.36 -14.01
CA GLY A 400 -11.96 -44.49 -14.33
C GLY A 400 -12.05 -43.83 -15.71
N ILE A 401 -12.64 -44.51 -16.69
CA ILE A 401 -12.73 -44.03 -18.08
C ILE A 401 -13.81 -42.93 -18.20
N PHE A 402 -14.96 -43.11 -17.55
CA PHE A 402 -16.08 -42.15 -17.63
C PHE A 402 -15.85 -40.80 -16.91
N ARG A 403 -14.84 -40.70 -16.04
CA ARG A 403 -14.46 -39.40 -15.42
C ARG A 403 -13.63 -38.50 -16.34
N ARG A 404 -12.90 -39.04 -17.33
CA ARG A 404 -11.84 -38.27 -18.01
C ARG A 404 -12.37 -37.22 -19.01
N ASP A 405 -13.54 -37.41 -19.61
CA ASP A 405 -14.07 -36.48 -20.62
C ASP A 405 -14.97 -35.35 -20.09
N ARG A 406 -15.68 -35.55 -18.97
CA ARG A 406 -16.41 -34.42 -18.32
C ARG A 406 -15.46 -33.32 -17.84
N TRP A 407 -14.25 -33.68 -17.41
CA TRP A 407 -13.23 -32.71 -16.99
C TRP A 407 -12.65 -31.87 -18.13
N ARG A 408 -12.60 -32.39 -19.36
CA ARG A 408 -12.14 -31.62 -20.53
C ARG A 408 -13.10 -30.49 -20.88
N LYS A 409 -14.41 -30.77 -20.94
CA LYS A 409 -15.45 -29.75 -21.22
C LYS A 409 -15.60 -28.73 -20.10
N ALA A 410 -15.47 -29.14 -18.83
CA ALA A 410 -15.49 -28.22 -17.69
C ALA A 410 -14.29 -27.24 -17.69
N LYS A 411 -13.09 -27.71 -18.06
CA LYS A 411 -11.87 -26.88 -18.12
C LYS A 411 -11.95 -25.79 -19.21
N GLU A 412 -12.60 -26.08 -20.33
CA GLU A 412 -12.75 -25.12 -21.43
C GLU A 412 -13.81 -24.05 -21.13
N MET A 413 -14.97 -24.43 -20.57
CA MET A 413 -15.96 -23.44 -20.09
C MET A 413 -15.40 -22.54 -18.97
N MET A 414 -14.51 -23.08 -18.12
CA MET A 414 -13.84 -22.32 -17.07
C MET A 414 -12.90 -21.24 -17.64
N ARG A 415 -12.23 -21.51 -18.76
CA ARG A 415 -11.36 -20.54 -19.46
C ARG A 415 -12.14 -19.35 -20.04
N ILE A 416 -13.35 -19.60 -20.55
CA ILE A 416 -14.22 -18.56 -21.15
C ILE A 416 -14.91 -17.70 -20.08
N ARG A 417 -15.49 -18.32 -19.04
CA ARG A 417 -16.15 -17.57 -17.94
C ARG A 417 -15.16 -16.80 -17.05
N PHE A 418 -13.94 -17.31 -16.84
CA PHE A 418 -12.91 -16.59 -16.11
C PHE A 418 -12.41 -15.36 -16.89
N ARG A 419 -12.21 -15.48 -18.21
CA ARG A 419 -11.93 -14.31 -19.08
C ARG A 419 -13.05 -13.27 -19.00
N SER A 420 -14.30 -13.68 -19.13
CA SER A 420 -15.44 -12.74 -19.10
C SER A 420 -15.59 -11.98 -17.78
N TRP A 421 -15.32 -12.62 -16.64
CA TRP A 421 -15.38 -11.95 -15.33
C TRP A 421 -14.14 -11.09 -15.05
N LEU A 422 -12.95 -11.55 -15.45
CA LEU A 422 -11.72 -10.77 -15.31
C LEU A 422 -11.76 -9.50 -16.18
N ILE A 423 -12.31 -9.57 -17.39
CA ILE A 423 -12.55 -8.41 -18.26
C ILE A 423 -13.56 -7.46 -17.60
N PHE A 424 -14.69 -7.96 -17.08
CA PHE A 424 -15.70 -7.09 -16.43
C PHE A 424 -15.19 -6.36 -15.18
N VAL A 425 -14.19 -6.92 -14.48
CA VAL A 425 -13.50 -6.27 -13.35
C VAL A 425 -12.36 -5.34 -13.81
N LEU A 426 -11.77 -5.58 -14.99
CA LEU A 426 -10.79 -4.68 -15.60
C LEU A 426 -11.43 -3.45 -16.28
N GLU A 427 -12.60 -3.59 -16.90
CA GLU A 427 -13.33 -2.51 -17.58
C GLU A 427 -13.75 -1.40 -16.59
N ILE A 428 -14.11 -1.77 -15.35
CA ILE A 428 -14.40 -0.82 -14.26
C ILE A 428 -13.13 -0.03 -13.82
N PHE A 429 -11.93 -0.46 -14.23
CA PHE A 429 -10.67 0.22 -13.94
C PHE A 429 -10.23 1.25 -15.01
N VAL A 430 -10.97 1.38 -16.13
CA VAL A 430 -10.52 2.17 -17.30
C VAL A 430 -11.39 3.41 -17.58
N PHE A 431 -12.60 3.51 -17.03
CA PHE A 431 -13.43 4.71 -17.23
C PHE A 431 -13.18 5.83 -16.21
N PHE A 432 -12.79 6.98 -16.76
CA PHE A 432 -12.60 8.31 -16.14
C PHE A 432 -11.32 8.53 -15.31
N SER A 433 -10.26 8.91 -16.03
CA SER A 433 -9.40 10.03 -15.62
C SER A 433 -8.85 10.79 -16.82
N THR A 434 -9.75 11.35 -17.64
CA THR A 434 -9.40 12.53 -18.45
C THR A 434 -9.38 13.74 -17.52
N VAL A 435 -8.25 13.95 -16.84
CA VAL A 435 -7.97 15.22 -16.16
C VAL A 435 -7.70 16.25 -17.26
N SER A 436 -8.75 16.98 -17.65
CA SER A 436 -8.57 18.30 -18.26
C SER A 436 -7.89 19.21 -17.23
N ALA A 437 -7.00 20.10 -17.66
CA ALA A 437 -6.29 20.96 -16.72
C ALA A 437 -7.25 21.94 -16.04
N ASP A 438 -7.40 21.85 -14.72
CA ASP A 438 -8.35 22.66 -13.95
C ASP A 438 -7.95 24.15 -13.82
N LEU A 439 -6.72 24.51 -14.21
CA LEU A 439 -6.16 25.87 -14.11
C LEU A 439 -5.86 26.46 -15.50
N VAL A 440 -6.28 27.72 -15.69
CA VAL A 440 -6.02 28.49 -16.92
C VAL A 440 -5.29 29.79 -16.59
N ILE A 441 -4.26 30.13 -17.38
CA ILE A 441 -3.49 31.37 -17.22
C ILE A 441 -4.06 32.45 -18.16
N SER A 442 -4.75 33.43 -17.58
CA SER A 442 -5.39 34.54 -18.32
C SER A 442 -4.40 35.56 -18.89
N LYS A 443 -3.35 35.88 -18.12
CA LYS A 443 -2.26 36.75 -18.56
C LYS A 443 -0.94 36.33 -17.92
N LEU A 444 0.13 36.33 -18.71
CA LEU A 444 1.49 36.08 -18.27
C LEU A 444 2.45 37.13 -18.85
N ASP A 445 3.18 37.83 -18.00
CA ASP A 445 4.26 38.74 -18.40
C ASP A 445 5.58 38.19 -17.83
N ARG A 446 6.46 37.70 -18.71
CA ARG A 446 7.79 37.17 -18.39
C ARG A 446 8.84 38.25 -18.63
N ARG A 447 9.70 38.51 -17.65
CA ARG A 447 10.85 39.42 -17.77
C ARG A 447 12.14 38.64 -17.46
N ILE A 448 13.08 38.64 -18.40
CA ILE A 448 14.40 38.04 -18.26
C ILE A 448 15.42 39.17 -18.22
N ASP A 449 16.25 39.22 -17.18
CA ASP A 449 17.33 40.18 -17.03
C ASP A 449 18.68 39.49 -17.24
N LEU A 450 19.39 39.93 -18.28
CA LEU A 450 20.69 39.44 -18.73
C LEU A 450 21.83 40.43 -18.43
N SER A 451 21.58 41.47 -17.61
CA SER A 451 22.54 42.54 -17.31
C SER A 451 23.71 42.14 -16.41
N SER A 452 23.70 40.92 -15.86
CA SER A 452 24.71 40.39 -14.95
C SER A 452 25.14 38.97 -15.34
N GLN A 453 26.19 38.45 -14.69
CA GLN A 453 26.65 37.07 -14.90
C GLN A 453 25.62 35.97 -14.54
N VAL A 454 24.58 36.33 -13.78
CA VAL A 454 23.43 35.46 -13.48
C VAL A 454 22.18 35.96 -14.21
N VAL A 455 21.37 35.02 -14.70
CA VAL A 455 20.11 35.33 -15.38
C VAL A 455 19.00 35.39 -14.34
N ARG A 456 18.29 36.52 -14.26
CA ARG A 456 17.14 36.67 -13.35
C ARG A 456 15.86 36.65 -14.16
N THR A 457 14.96 35.73 -13.86
CA THR A 457 13.64 35.66 -14.50
C THR A 457 12.56 35.99 -13.49
N THR A 458 11.76 37.02 -13.79
CA THR A 458 10.54 37.38 -13.05
C THR A 458 9.34 37.07 -13.94
N VAL A 459 8.38 36.28 -13.45
CA VAL A 459 7.14 35.94 -14.15
C VAL A 459 5.97 36.47 -13.33
N SER A 460 5.21 37.42 -13.87
CA SER A 460 3.94 37.86 -13.30
C SER A 460 2.82 37.15 -14.04
N LEU A 461 2.04 36.33 -13.35
CA LEU A 461 0.94 35.57 -13.95
C LEU A 461 -0.38 35.77 -13.20
N LYS A 462 -1.48 35.69 -13.95
CA LYS A 462 -2.85 35.75 -13.44
C LYS A 462 -3.57 34.47 -13.83
N ALA A 463 -3.76 33.56 -12.89
CA ALA A 463 -4.43 32.28 -13.09
C ALA A 463 -5.84 32.29 -12.49
N TYR A 464 -6.71 31.45 -13.06
CA TYR A 464 -8.01 31.16 -12.48
C TYR A 464 -8.33 29.66 -12.57
N ASN A 465 -9.15 29.18 -11.63
CA ASN A 465 -9.65 27.81 -11.63
C ASN A 465 -10.92 27.72 -12.49
N ASP A 466 -10.88 26.88 -13.53
CA ASP A 466 -12.01 26.56 -14.41
C ASP A 466 -12.60 25.17 -14.11
N GLY A 467 -11.89 24.37 -13.29
CA GLY A 467 -12.28 23.03 -12.87
C GLY A 467 -13.31 22.98 -11.73
N PRO A 468 -13.94 21.81 -11.50
CA PRO A 468 -14.95 21.63 -10.47
C PRO A 468 -14.36 21.49 -9.04
N GLU A 469 -13.10 21.10 -8.91
CA GLU A 469 -12.44 20.88 -7.61
C GLU A 469 -11.68 22.14 -7.13
N ALA A 470 -11.49 22.29 -5.82
CA ALA A 470 -10.71 23.39 -5.25
C ALA A 470 -9.20 23.05 -5.25
N ILE A 471 -8.36 24.01 -5.63
CA ILE A 471 -6.94 23.76 -5.90
C ILE A 471 -6.04 24.52 -4.92
N SER A 472 -5.08 23.81 -4.33
CA SER A 472 -4.11 24.35 -3.36
C SER A 472 -2.67 24.39 -3.86
N GLU A 473 -2.37 23.81 -5.02
CA GLU A 473 -1.01 23.63 -5.55
C GLU A 473 -0.93 24.18 -7.00
N PHE A 474 0.12 24.95 -7.32
CA PHE A 474 0.39 25.48 -8.66
C PHE A 474 1.73 24.95 -9.19
N LEU A 475 1.72 24.32 -10.36
CA LEU A 475 2.87 23.59 -10.90
C LEU A 475 3.71 24.43 -11.87
N LEU A 476 5.03 24.39 -11.68
CA LEU A 476 6.05 25.09 -12.46
C LEU A 476 7.10 24.09 -12.99
N PRO A 477 7.02 23.68 -14.28
CA PRO A 477 8.05 22.87 -14.91
C PRO A 477 9.24 23.73 -15.35
N PHE A 478 10.44 23.24 -15.10
CA PHE A 478 11.69 23.74 -15.68
C PHE A 478 12.34 22.62 -16.47
N SER A 479 13.06 22.96 -17.55
CA SER A 479 13.91 21.96 -18.21
C SER A 479 15.03 21.52 -17.28
N ASP A 480 15.49 20.26 -17.38
CA ASP A 480 16.52 19.75 -16.46
C ASP A 480 17.82 20.57 -16.49
N LEU A 481 18.17 21.13 -17.66
CA LEU A 481 19.30 22.05 -17.81
C LEU A 481 19.10 23.36 -17.05
N GLN A 482 17.88 23.88 -16.97
CA GLN A 482 17.56 25.05 -16.14
C GLN A 482 17.51 24.66 -14.65
N ALA A 483 16.92 23.52 -14.31
CA ALA A 483 16.78 23.05 -12.93
C ALA A 483 18.14 22.76 -12.25
N GLN A 484 19.08 22.14 -12.96
CA GLN A 484 20.46 21.95 -12.48
C GLN A 484 21.20 23.26 -12.20
N ASN A 485 20.81 24.34 -12.89
CA ASN A 485 21.42 25.66 -12.82
C ASN A 485 20.59 26.67 -12.02
N LEU A 486 19.52 26.23 -11.35
CA LEU A 486 18.60 27.07 -10.61
C LEU A 486 19.12 27.28 -9.18
N SER A 487 19.71 28.45 -8.91
CA SER A 487 20.22 28.77 -7.58
C SER A 487 19.13 29.22 -6.60
N VAL A 488 18.06 29.82 -7.12
CA VAL A 488 16.92 30.32 -6.33
C VAL A 488 15.64 30.15 -7.14
N LEU A 489 14.59 29.67 -6.47
CA LEU A 489 13.20 29.83 -6.90
C LEU A 489 12.37 30.34 -5.71
N SER A 490 11.56 31.38 -5.95
CA SER A 490 10.60 31.90 -4.98
C SER A 490 9.31 32.32 -5.69
N ALA A 491 8.18 32.20 -5.01
CA ALA A 491 6.89 32.66 -5.49
C ALA A 491 6.21 33.51 -4.41
N THR A 492 5.56 34.58 -4.81
CA THR A 492 4.85 35.53 -3.91
C THR A 492 3.50 35.89 -4.51
N ILE A 493 2.50 36.17 -3.67
CA ILE A 493 1.19 36.65 -4.13
C ILE A 493 1.27 38.16 -4.36
N ALA A 494 0.91 38.60 -5.57
CA ALA A 494 0.89 40.01 -5.93
C ALA A 494 -0.43 40.67 -5.48
N ASP A 495 -0.51 40.95 -4.18
CA ASP A 495 -1.50 41.86 -3.60
C ASP A 495 -1.11 43.31 -3.95
N GLY A 496 -2.09 44.15 -4.33
CA GLY A 496 -1.86 45.43 -5.03
C GLY A 496 -1.19 46.58 -4.26
N ARG A 497 -0.33 46.31 -3.26
CA ARG A 497 0.39 47.30 -2.45
C ARG A 497 1.91 47.20 -2.62
N GLY A 498 2.43 47.93 -3.61
CA GLY A 498 3.85 48.26 -3.72
C GLY A 498 4.73 47.21 -4.40
N ARG A 499 5.96 47.60 -4.77
CA ARG A 499 6.95 46.71 -5.41
C ARG A 499 7.27 45.53 -4.50
N ALA A 500 7.13 44.31 -5.02
CA ALA A 500 7.62 43.11 -4.36
C ALA A 500 9.12 43.26 -4.04
N LYS A 501 9.48 43.11 -2.76
CA LYS A 501 10.87 42.89 -2.38
C LYS A 501 11.16 41.43 -2.67
N ALA A 502 12.01 41.17 -3.67
CA ALA A 502 12.57 39.83 -3.84
C ALA A 502 13.17 39.37 -2.49
N PHE A 503 12.87 38.13 -2.08
CA PHE A 503 13.28 37.55 -0.79
C PHE A 503 12.67 38.21 0.47
N SER A 504 11.35 38.46 0.48
CA SER A 504 10.60 38.73 1.73
C SER A 504 10.21 37.44 2.47
N SER A 505 9.80 37.59 3.74
CA SER A 505 9.25 36.52 4.59
C SER A 505 7.92 35.93 4.11
N ASP A 506 7.31 36.51 3.07
CA ASP A 506 6.00 36.12 2.53
C ASP A 506 6.12 35.21 1.28
N SER A 507 7.30 34.60 1.08
CA SER A 507 7.49 33.62 0.01
C SER A 507 6.65 32.36 0.25
N LEU A 508 5.85 31.97 -0.74
CA LEU A 508 5.13 30.71 -0.75
C LEU A 508 6.11 29.52 -0.71
N PRO A 509 5.78 28.43 0.00
CA PRO A 509 6.64 27.25 0.02
C PRO A 509 6.66 26.60 -1.37
N VAL A 510 7.87 26.25 -1.80
CA VAL A 510 8.12 25.62 -3.10
C VAL A 510 8.78 24.27 -2.86
N HIS A 511 8.20 23.21 -3.41
CA HIS A 511 8.70 21.84 -3.26
C HIS A 511 8.89 21.17 -4.62
N ILE A 512 9.91 20.31 -4.74
CA ILE A 512 10.05 19.48 -5.94
C ILE A 512 8.97 18.38 -5.88
N GLU A 513 8.10 18.33 -6.88
CA GLU A 513 7.05 17.31 -7.00
C GLU A 513 7.25 16.52 -8.30
N ASN A 514 6.62 15.35 -8.44
CA ASN A 514 6.52 14.64 -9.71
C ASN A 514 5.04 14.52 -10.08
N PRO A 515 4.56 15.16 -11.16
CA PRO A 515 3.13 15.33 -11.41
C PRO A 515 2.41 13.99 -11.65
N LYS A 516 1.15 13.96 -11.22
CA LYS A 516 0.23 12.81 -11.30
C LYS A 516 -0.31 12.62 -12.73
N GLY A 517 0.59 12.33 -13.66
CA GLY A 517 0.27 12.04 -15.06
C GLY A 517 1.45 11.47 -15.87
N GLY A 518 2.68 11.63 -15.38
CA GLY A 518 3.87 11.37 -16.19
C GLY A 518 4.14 12.57 -17.09
N GLY A 519 4.74 13.61 -16.51
CA GLY A 519 5.28 14.71 -17.30
C GLY A 519 6.40 14.22 -18.24
N PRO A 520 6.74 14.96 -19.30
CA PRO A 520 7.91 14.66 -20.12
C PRO A 520 9.15 14.41 -19.25
N PRO A 521 9.93 13.34 -19.49
CA PRO A 521 11.02 12.91 -18.60
C PRO A 521 12.24 13.84 -18.60
N SER A 522 12.18 14.95 -19.34
CA SER A 522 13.21 15.99 -19.46
C SER A 522 12.87 17.28 -18.69
N LEU A 523 11.87 17.21 -17.80
CA LEU A 523 11.36 18.34 -17.02
C LEU A 523 11.37 18.01 -15.53
N THR A 524 11.95 18.92 -14.74
CA THR A 524 11.91 18.94 -13.28
C THR A 524 10.80 19.88 -12.83
N TRP A 525 9.99 19.48 -11.85
CA TRP A 525 8.76 20.19 -11.48
C TRP A 525 8.82 20.75 -10.07
N TYR A 526 8.37 21.98 -9.92
CA TYR A 526 8.25 22.68 -8.66
C TYR A 526 6.77 22.99 -8.40
N SER A 527 6.28 22.60 -7.23
CA SER A 527 4.92 22.82 -6.76
C SER A 527 4.92 23.98 -5.76
N VAL A 528 4.09 24.98 -6.02
CA VAL A 528 3.92 26.18 -5.19
C VAL A 528 2.60 26.05 -4.42
N THR A 529 2.65 25.98 -3.09
CA THR A 529 1.43 25.87 -2.29
C THR A 529 0.78 27.23 -2.10
N LEU A 530 -0.52 27.32 -2.42
CA LEU A 530 -1.35 28.49 -2.18
C LEU A 530 -1.82 28.52 -0.72
N PRO A 531 -1.81 29.68 -0.04
CA PRO A 531 -2.21 29.80 1.38
C PRO A 531 -3.72 29.73 1.58
N LYS A 532 -4.50 29.87 0.49
CA LYS A 532 -5.95 29.70 0.45
C LYS A 532 -6.29 28.91 -0.80
N GLU A 533 -7.12 27.88 -0.63
CA GLU A 533 -7.60 27.04 -1.74
C GLU A 533 -8.41 27.87 -2.75
N LEU A 534 -8.11 27.65 -4.02
CA LEU A 534 -8.74 28.34 -5.14
C LEU A 534 -9.98 27.54 -5.56
N ALA A 535 -11.16 27.95 -5.07
CA ALA A 535 -12.44 27.41 -5.53
C ALA A 535 -12.69 27.71 -7.02
N ASN A 536 -13.64 27.00 -7.64
CA ASN A 536 -14.08 27.23 -9.03
C ASN A 536 -14.39 28.73 -9.27
N GLY A 537 -13.87 29.29 -10.37
CA GLY A 537 -13.95 30.71 -10.71
C GLY A 537 -13.04 31.64 -9.90
N GLY A 538 -12.36 31.12 -8.88
CA GLY A 538 -11.38 31.85 -8.08
C GLY A 538 -10.17 32.29 -8.90
N ARG A 539 -9.60 33.46 -8.57
CA ARG A 539 -8.46 34.06 -9.27
C ARG A 539 -7.27 34.29 -8.34
N VAL A 540 -6.06 34.10 -8.84
CA VAL A 540 -4.81 34.34 -8.11
C VAL A 540 -3.80 35.08 -9.01
N ASN A 541 -3.11 36.06 -8.43
CA ASN A 541 -1.98 36.74 -9.06
C ASN A 541 -0.68 36.24 -8.39
N LEU A 542 0.18 35.58 -9.15
CA LEU A 542 1.48 35.09 -8.66
C LEU A 542 2.62 35.87 -9.34
N GLU A 543 3.63 36.20 -8.55
CA GLU A 543 4.93 36.69 -9.02
C GLU A 543 5.99 35.66 -8.65
N ILE A 544 6.64 35.09 -9.66
CA ILE A 544 7.65 34.03 -9.52
C ILE A 544 9.00 34.60 -9.89
N ASN A 545 9.98 34.44 -9.01
CA ASN A 545 11.34 34.91 -9.19
C ASN A 545 12.31 33.72 -9.18
N ALA A 546 12.96 33.51 -10.31
CA ALA A 546 13.98 32.47 -10.53
C ALA A 546 15.34 33.11 -10.83
N VAL A 547 16.41 32.56 -10.25
CA VAL A 547 17.80 32.97 -10.55
C VAL A 547 18.56 31.76 -11.07
N LEU A 548 19.12 31.90 -12.27
CA LEU A 548 19.85 30.87 -13.00
C LEU A 548 21.34 31.26 -13.08
N THR A 549 22.23 30.37 -12.66
CA THR A 549 23.69 30.50 -12.77
C THR A 549 24.21 29.70 -13.96
N ASN A 550 25.41 29.96 -14.47
CA ASN A 550 26.10 29.14 -15.50
C ASN A 550 25.34 28.88 -16.83
N VAL A 551 24.19 29.52 -17.09
CA VAL A 551 23.42 29.41 -18.34
C VAL A 551 24.01 30.26 -19.48
N LEU A 552 24.65 31.38 -19.13
CA LEU A 552 25.33 32.28 -20.08
C LEU A 552 26.63 31.65 -20.56
N LYS A 553 26.85 31.62 -21.88
CA LYS A 553 28.10 31.10 -22.47
C LYS A 553 28.81 32.18 -23.31
N PRO A 554 30.13 32.39 -23.12
CA PRO A 554 30.89 33.26 -24.00
C PRO A 554 30.92 32.66 -25.42
N PHE A 555 30.74 33.51 -26.44
CA PHE A 555 30.86 33.12 -27.84
C PHE A 555 31.35 34.31 -28.67
N PRO A 556 32.60 34.31 -29.16
CA PRO A 556 33.59 33.23 -29.05
C PRO A 556 34.03 32.94 -27.61
N GLU A 557 34.46 31.71 -27.34
CA GLU A 557 35.01 31.30 -26.03
C GLU A 557 36.36 31.96 -25.72
N LYS A 558 37.00 32.55 -26.74
CA LYS A 558 38.36 33.10 -26.70
C LYS A 558 38.39 34.49 -27.35
N ILE A 559 39.00 35.46 -26.68
CA ILE A 559 39.12 36.86 -27.13
C ILE A 559 40.51 37.44 -26.84
N THR A 560 40.93 38.43 -27.62
CA THR A 560 42.10 39.27 -27.29
C THR A 560 41.75 40.35 -26.27
N GLN A 561 42.72 40.88 -25.53
CA GLN A 561 42.54 41.93 -24.50
C GLN A 561 41.72 43.16 -24.93
N ASN A 562 41.73 43.53 -26.22
CA ASN A 562 41.01 44.69 -26.77
C ASN A 562 39.63 44.36 -27.37
N GLN A 563 39.16 43.12 -27.31
CA GLN A 563 37.87 42.71 -27.88
C GLN A 563 36.74 42.73 -26.83
N PHE A 564 35.52 43.04 -27.27
CA PHE A 564 34.34 42.97 -26.42
C PHE A 564 33.98 41.51 -26.09
N GLN A 565 33.60 41.24 -24.85
CA GLN A 565 33.07 39.93 -24.48
C GLN A 565 31.63 39.80 -25.04
N LEU A 566 31.44 38.81 -25.89
CA LEU A 566 30.15 38.44 -26.48
C LEU A 566 29.59 37.19 -25.81
N ILE A 567 28.28 37.18 -25.55
CA ILE A 567 27.61 36.11 -24.80
C ILE A 567 26.37 35.63 -25.54
N VAL A 568 26.18 34.32 -25.57
CA VAL A 568 24.99 33.66 -26.10
C VAL A 568 24.10 33.19 -24.95
N PHE A 569 22.84 33.63 -24.98
CA PHE A 569 21.75 33.14 -24.15
C PHE A 569 20.77 32.34 -25.02
N ARG A 570 20.22 31.24 -24.46
CA ARG A 570 19.27 30.34 -25.14
C ARG A 570 18.11 30.02 -24.19
N ASP A 571 16.88 30.23 -24.65
CA ASP A 571 15.64 29.97 -23.90
C ASP A 571 14.47 29.79 -24.89
N SER A 572 13.22 29.86 -24.43
CA SER A 572 12.01 29.92 -25.26
C SER A 572 11.29 31.27 -25.13
N ALA A 573 10.71 31.75 -26.23
CA ALA A 573 9.80 32.89 -26.25
C ALA A 573 8.46 32.58 -25.57
N ASP A 574 7.97 31.34 -25.72
CA ASP A 574 6.84 30.85 -24.93
C ASP A 574 7.30 30.46 -23.52
N PHE A 575 6.48 30.81 -22.52
CA PHE A 575 6.62 30.27 -21.18
C PHE A 575 6.19 28.80 -21.14
N LEU A 576 7.04 27.96 -20.56
CA LEU A 576 6.78 26.54 -20.42
C LEU A 576 5.82 26.30 -19.25
N SER A 577 4.52 26.19 -19.53
CA SER A 577 3.48 25.87 -18.55
C SER A 577 2.76 24.55 -18.86
N PRO A 578 2.27 23.82 -17.84
CA PRO A 578 1.36 22.69 -18.03
C PRO A 578 -0.09 23.13 -18.23
N TYR A 579 -0.35 24.42 -18.03
CA TYR A 579 -1.62 25.10 -18.16
C TYR A 579 -1.70 25.85 -19.50
N GLU A 580 -2.90 26.03 -20.03
CA GLU A 580 -3.14 26.87 -21.20
C GLU A 580 -2.90 28.36 -20.87
N VAL A 581 -2.33 29.10 -21.82
CA VAL A 581 -2.01 30.53 -21.66
C VAL A 581 -2.76 31.38 -22.70
N GLN A 582 -3.77 32.13 -22.24
CA GLN A 582 -4.60 32.98 -23.09
C GLN A 582 -3.85 34.17 -23.68
N THR A 583 -2.92 34.77 -22.93
CA THR A 583 -2.07 35.87 -23.41
C THR A 583 -0.74 35.84 -22.68
N GLN A 584 0.37 35.85 -23.44
CA GLN A 584 1.71 36.00 -22.88
C GLN A 584 2.56 37.05 -23.58
N SER A 585 3.46 37.68 -22.82
CA SER A 585 4.51 38.55 -23.33
C SER A 585 5.86 38.21 -22.68
N LEU A 586 6.95 38.39 -23.43
CA LEU A 586 8.32 38.23 -22.94
C LEU A 586 9.12 39.52 -23.18
N ALA A 587 9.75 40.04 -22.15
CA ALA A 587 10.72 41.14 -22.20
C ALA A 587 12.11 40.65 -21.76
N VAL A 588 13.11 40.78 -22.63
CA VAL A 588 14.51 40.47 -22.33
C VAL A 588 15.29 41.78 -22.21
N VAL A 589 15.87 42.02 -21.04
CA VAL A 589 16.68 43.19 -20.72
C VAL A 589 18.16 42.85 -20.86
N LEU A 590 18.89 43.69 -21.57
CA LEU A 590 20.30 43.54 -21.88
C LEU A 590 21.15 44.57 -21.11
N PRO A 591 22.45 44.28 -20.84
CA PRO A 591 23.35 45.24 -20.20
C PRO A 591 23.64 46.46 -21.08
N GLU A 592 23.67 46.26 -22.40
CA GLU A 592 23.99 47.27 -23.41
C GLU A 592 22.99 47.16 -24.58
N PRO A 593 22.71 48.24 -25.33
CA PRO A 593 21.86 48.21 -26.53
C PRO A 593 22.54 47.55 -27.75
N LYS A 594 23.73 46.96 -27.58
CA LYS A 594 24.54 46.37 -28.65
C LYS A 594 24.34 44.84 -28.71
N VAL A 595 23.60 44.41 -29.74
CA VAL A 595 23.25 43.02 -30.00
C VAL A 595 23.87 42.60 -31.34
N GLU A 596 24.55 41.46 -31.35
CA GLU A 596 25.15 40.88 -32.56
C GLU A 596 24.09 40.15 -33.38
N SER A 597 23.31 39.28 -32.71
CA SER A 597 22.14 38.63 -33.33
C SER A 597 21.08 38.27 -32.31
N TYR A 598 19.81 38.21 -32.75
CA TYR A 598 18.70 37.69 -31.96
C TYR A 598 17.68 37.03 -32.89
N THR A 599 16.99 36.00 -32.40
CA THR A 599 15.90 35.34 -33.12
C THR A 599 14.77 36.33 -33.39
N LYS A 600 14.36 36.49 -34.65
CA LYS A 600 13.21 37.34 -35.01
C LYS A 600 11.96 36.48 -35.16
N LEU A 601 11.01 36.67 -34.27
CA LEU A 601 9.67 36.07 -34.29
C LEU A 601 8.61 37.12 -34.67
N GLU A 602 7.39 36.66 -34.95
CA GLU A 602 6.24 37.55 -35.08
C GLU A 602 6.09 38.46 -33.85
N ASN A 603 5.69 39.72 -34.06
CA ASN A 603 5.58 40.74 -33.00
C ASN A 603 6.86 41.05 -32.19
N THR A 604 8.06 40.69 -32.68
CA THR A 604 9.32 41.09 -32.01
C THR A 604 9.60 42.58 -32.16
N LYS A 605 9.90 43.28 -31.06
CA LYS A 605 10.30 44.69 -31.04
C LYS A 605 11.59 44.87 -30.23
N PHE A 606 12.57 45.59 -30.77
CA PHE A 606 13.77 45.98 -30.05
C PHE A 606 13.76 47.48 -29.78
N SER A 607 13.99 47.89 -28.54
CA SER A 607 13.98 49.30 -28.13
C SER A 607 14.99 49.54 -27.00
N GLY A 608 15.98 50.40 -27.25
CA GLY A 608 17.08 50.63 -26.31
C GLY A 608 17.84 49.34 -26.02
N SER A 609 17.84 48.90 -24.76
CA SER A 609 18.43 47.63 -24.30
C SER A 609 17.39 46.55 -23.98
N GLU A 610 16.16 46.65 -24.52
CA GLU A 610 15.06 45.72 -24.26
C GLU A 610 14.54 45.08 -25.57
N ILE A 611 14.55 43.74 -25.65
CA ILE A 611 13.90 42.96 -26.71
C ILE A 611 12.56 42.45 -26.18
N LYS A 612 11.46 42.77 -26.86
CA LYS A 612 10.11 42.29 -26.55
C LYS A 612 9.65 41.29 -27.60
N TYR A 613 9.12 40.17 -27.13
CA TYR A 613 8.47 39.14 -27.93
C TYR A 613 6.98 39.07 -27.56
N GLY A 614 6.13 38.95 -28.58
CA GLY A 614 4.67 38.96 -28.40
C GLY A 614 4.08 40.38 -28.27
N PRO A 615 2.81 40.49 -27.83
CA PRO A 615 2.02 39.44 -27.20
C PRO A 615 1.67 38.28 -28.14
N TYR A 616 1.61 37.07 -27.57
CA TYR A 616 1.07 35.87 -28.21
C TYR A 616 -0.20 35.44 -27.47
N ALA A 617 -1.23 35.04 -28.22
CA ALA A 617 -2.51 34.62 -27.68
C ALA A 617 -2.70 33.09 -27.78
N ASN A 618 -3.52 32.55 -26.87
CA ASN A 618 -4.03 31.16 -26.85
C ASN A 618 -2.97 30.10 -27.18
N ARG A 619 -1.95 29.98 -26.32
CA ARG A 619 -0.84 29.05 -26.49
C ARG A 619 -1.13 27.77 -25.70
N PRO A 620 -1.10 26.58 -26.33
CA PRO A 620 -1.43 25.32 -25.67
C PRO A 620 -0.39 24.94 -24.61
N PRO A 621 -0.73 24.04 -23.67
CA PRO A 621 0.21 23.47 -22.71
C PRO A 621 1.52 22.98 -23.36
N PHE A 622 2.63 23.22 -22.66
CA PHE A 622 4.00 22.87 -23.09
C PHE A 622 4.46 23.48 -24.42
N SER A 623 3.88 24.60 -24.84
CA SER A 623 4.40 25.39 -25.97
C SER A 623 5.87 25.78 -25.75
N TYR A 624 6.70 25.62 -26.78
CA TYR A 624 8.13 25.94 -26.74
C TYR A 624 8.58 26.49 -28.10
N THR A 625 9.01 27.75 -28.12
CA THR A 625 9.52 28.43 -29.33
C THR A 625 10.95 28.91 -29.03
N PRO A 626 11.99 28.20 -29.50
CA PRO A 626 13.37 28.51 -29.11
C PRO A 626 13.82 29.89 -29.58
N ILE A 627 14.48 30.62 -28.70
CA ILE A 627 15.16 31.89 -28.98
C ILE A 627 16.64 31.82 -28.60
N VAL A 628 17.46 32.45 -29.42
CA VAL A 628 18.88 32.66 -29.20
C VAL A 628 19.15 34.16 -29.27
N ILE A 629 19.89 34.67 -28.29
CA ILE A 629 20.28 36.09 -28.21
C ILE A 629 21.78 36.14 -27.98
N HIS A 630 22.49 36.83 -28.88
CA HIS A 630 23.93 37.00 -28.88
C HIS A 630 24.24 38.49 -28.73
N TYR A 631 24.82 38.88 -27.58
CA TYR A 631 24.89 40.28 -27.15
C TYR A 631 26.23 40.58 -26.48
N VAL A 632 26.60 41.86 -26.44
CA VAL A 632 27.81 42.33 -25.75
C VAL A 632 27.56 42.40 -24.24
N CYS A 633 28.48 41.86 -23.44
CA CYS A 633 28.43 41.92 -21.98
C CYS A 633 29.85 41.95 -21.39
N ASN A 634 30.36 43.16 -21.15
CA ASN A 634 31.70 43.39 -20.59
C ASN A 634 31.70 43.40 -19.04
N LYS A 635 30.78 42.67 -18.41
CA LYS A 635 30.74 42.51 -16.93
C LYS A 635 31.67 41.37 -16.52
N PRO A 636 32.32 41.43 -15.35
CA PRO A 636 33.15 40.33 -14.87
C PRO A 636 32.30 39.08 -14.60
N PHE A 637 32.83 37.91 -14.99
CA PHE A 637 32.22 36.60 -14.75
C PHE A 637 32.94 35.89 -13.59
N ALA A 638 32.88 36.47 -12.39
CA ALA A 638 33.51 35.93 -11.19
C ALA A 638 32.68 34.78 -10.60
N VAL A 639 33.24 33.57 -10.60
CA VAL A 639 32.60 32.35 -10.08
C VAL A 639 33.49 31.75 -8.99
N ALA A 640 32.93 31.56 -7.79
CA ALA A 640 33.57 30.76 -6.75
C ALA A 640 33.40 29.27 -7.08
N ARG A 641 34.51 28.55 -7.29
CA ARG A 641 34.51 27.08 -7.37
C ARG A 641 34.33 26.44 -6.00
N GLU A 642 34.90 27.08 -4.99
CA GLU A 642 34.89 26.62 -3.61
C GLU A 642 34.85 27.84 -2.67
N ALA A 643 34.07 27.74 -1.61
CA ALA A 643 33.95 28.76 -0.58
C ALA A 643 33.78 28.06 0.78
N VAL A 644 34.85 28.03 1.56
CA VAL A 644 34.86 27.40 2.90
C VAL A 644 34.78 28.50 3.94
N ARG A 645 33.74 28.48 4.79
CA ARG A 645 33.60 29.36 5.95
C ARG A 645 33.77 28.53 7.21
N GLU A 646 34.80 28.84 7.98
CA GLU A 646 35.06 28.28 9.31
C GLU A 646 34.58 29.27 10.36
N ILE A 647 33.90 28.77 11.39
CA ILE A 647 33.38 29.58 12.51
C ILE A 647 33.84 28.94 13.81
N GLU A 648 34.78 29.57 14.49
CA GLU A 648 35.28 29.14 15.80
C GLU A 648 34.55 29.90 16.91
N VAL A 649 33.94 29.19 17.85
CA VAL A 649 33.18 29.78 18.97
C VAL A 649 33.89 29.46 20.29
N SER A 650 34.54 30.47 20.86
CA SER A 650 35.19 30.36 22.17
C SER A 650 34.25 30.76 23.30
N HIS A 651 34.04 29.84 24.24
CA HIS A 651 33.28 30.09 25.47
C HIS A 651 33.95 31.13 26.40
N TRP A 652 35.19 31.52 26.10
CA TRP A 652 35.90 32.61 26.77
C TRP A 652 35.63 33.99 26.15
N GLY A 653 34.73 34.09 25.17
CA GLY A 653 34.14 35.36 24.72
C GLY A 653 34.51 35.83 23.32
N ASN A 654 34.98 34.96 22.43
CA ASN A 654 35.29 35.32 21.03
C ASN A 654 34.55 34.42 20.02
N VAL A 655 34.18 35.00 18.88
CA VAL A 655 33.73 34.26 17.69
C VAL A 655 34.58 34.70 16.51
N GLN A 656 35.40 33.78 16.00
CA GLN A 656 36.25 34.03 14.84
C GLN A 656 35.62 33.41 13.59
N ILE A 657 35.64 34.15 12.48
CA ILE A 657 35.13 33.70 11.19
C ILE A 657 36.28 33.81 10.18
N THR A 658 36.62 32.68 9.55
CA THR A 658 37.64 32.60 8.49
C THR A 658 36.94 32.18 7.19
N GLU A 659 37.21 32.86 6.09
CA GLU A 659 36.62 32.54 4.77
C GLU A 659 37.70 32.33 3.72
N ASN A 660 37.74 31.13 3.15
CA ASN A 660 38.66 30.74 2.08
C ASN A 660 37.88 30.61 0.76
N TYR A 661 38.24 31.41 -0.24
CA TYR A 661 37.56 31.46 -1.54
C TYR A 661 38.48 31.05 -2.70
N ASN A 662 38.05 30.08 -3.50
CA ASN A 662 38.68 29.70 -4.76
C ASN A 662 37.88 30.32 -5.92
N LEU A 663 38.34 31.48 -6.41
CA LEU A 663 37.64 32.27 -7.43
C LEU A 663 38.26 32.05 -8.82
N ILE A 664 37.41 31.93 -9.84
CA ILE A 664 37.80 31.93 -11.26
C ILE A 664 37.02 32.99 -12.04
N HIS A 665 37.56 33.40 -13.19
CA HIS A 665 36.80 34.13 -14.21
C HIS A 665 36.24 33.13 -15.24
N ALA A 666 34.93 32.92 -15.26
CA ALA A 666 34.22 32.03 -16.19
C ALA A 666 33.74 32.77 -17.46
N GLY A 667 34.54 33.76 -17.91
CA GLY A 667 34.23 34.58 -19.08
C GLY A 667 34.86 33.98 -20.35
N ALA A 668 35.00 34.79 -21.39
CA ALA A 668 35.85 34.41 -22.51
C ALA A 668 37.32 34.36 -22.06
N GLU A 669 38.05 33.31 -22.47
CA GLU A 669 39.48 33.16 -22.19
C GLU A 669 40.30 34.18 -22.98
N ILE A 670 41.36 34.71 -22.39
CA ILE A 670 42.30 35.59 -23.09
C ILE A 670 43.18 34.78 -24.07
N VAL A 671 43.35 35.31 -25.29
CA VAL A 671 44.30 34.80 -26.29
C VAL A 671 45.29 35.90 -26.66
N GLY A 672 46.57 35.54 -26.66
CA GLY A 672 47.69 36.45 -26.82
C GLY A 672 48.44 36.66 -25.51
N GLU A 673 49.34 37.63 -25.51
CA GLU A 673 50.04 38.08 -24.30
C GLU A 673 49.16 39.03 -23.49
N PHE A 674 49.30 39.02 -22.17
CA PHE A 674 48.70 40.00 -21.28
C PHE A 674 49.69 41.15 -21.08
N SER A 675 49.34 42.35 -21.56
CA SER A 675 50.16 43.57 -21.51
C SER A 675 49.60 44.60 -20.54
#